data_AF-A0A0P7CK01-F1
#
_entry.id   AF-A0A0P7CK01-F1
#
_cell.length_a   1.000
_cell.length_b   1.000
_cell.length_c   1.000
_cell.angle_alpha   90.00
_cell.angle_beta   90.00
_cell.angle_gamma   90.00
#
_symmetry.space_group_name_H-M   'P 1'
#
loop_
_entity.id
_entity.type
_entity.pdbx_description
1 polymer ?
#
loop_
_entity_poly.entity_id
_entity_poly.type
_entity_poly.pdbx_seq_one_letter_code
_entity_poly.pdbx_strand_id
1 'polypeptide(L)'
;MPEPTVELPADLLDPLANVIAEVFPQLVARIPPTPAAELGRIGAAERPTDRPGAPVLTALRSVGPRLPERLLGALELVVDEIPLHAPRGLTAALAGAPPRPATAAATRALTPADEPEAVTAVAQLDRISPGACALIHSYLHRLLDHPEIAPLLVVDDRVFDVDDTAGCAGDRFGVARDSARDDDEGVGLAGDEAADGPADEATLAARHGAAHLALAVAVATAVLRELAPPSLGAEAPVVVGTAVGCAVLVLRGRPMPDAYPAALLMRRRADYRLPRQVIGCVHVEGHTFGLVEDIVEPAAEPAAKAAVEDAGRARPAPDFHRNGLVDVVAGGARVRTGVGTGRVNVSLRVLAAPPGTPTPAEAAAWDEIVEVSWTAGAGAASVVGAVTSRAAAPPDARSLFHQTPPWPGDYRLRVCARGRDGAGEDETYELALWGAPAAPEVVHQRGDQLGHRLRGEELPPVTSQPETRYRWVRRRSEFREAATFTVVVGATPQDVVRYFDADPDAPCSLARLRAEGRTDPYLLVLPLAGAERAVLAVEANGLQGSRHAVLSSVSRQGLAASMFWNINALTRLSLAQGGEVLAAFEPGPDAVPDVVLPLLRDLDLTGATDRVAKGLVVVERFTGHEIRPEQVQQMIDNDVAYLINQP
;
A
#
# COMPACT_ATOMS: atom_id res chain seq x y z
N MET A 1 -0.71 28.47 -11.38
CA MET A 1 -0.47 29.93 -11.33
C MET A 1 1.00 30.11 -10.97
N PRO A 2 1.79 30.90 -11.71
CA PRO A 2 3.14 31.22 -11.26
C PRO A 2 3.04 31.85 -9.86
N GLU A 3 3.88 31.41 -8.93
CA GLU A 3 3.94 32.02 -7.60
C GLU A 3 4.21 33.52 -7.75
N PRO A 4 3.51 34.40 -7.01
CA PRO A 4 3.85 35.81 -7.00
C PRO A 4 5.27 35.96 -6.46
N THR A 5 6.23 36.20 -7.34
CA THR A 5 7.61 36.52 -6.95
C THR A 5 7.59 37.86 -6.24
N VAL A 6 7.67 37.80 -4.91
CA VAL A 6 7.94 38.98 -4.08
C VAL A 6 9.36 39.41 -4.39
N GLU A 7 9.55 40.61 -4.94
CA GLU A 7 10.89 41.18 -5.13
C GLU A 7 11.49 41.49 -3.75
N LEU A 8 12.61 40.83 -3.44
CA LEU A 8 13.32 40.99 -2.18
C LEU A 8 14.46 42.01 -2.34
N PRO A 9 14.72 42.88 -1.35
CA PRO A 9 15.86 43.78 -1.37
C PRO A 9 17.16 42.98 -1.31
N ALA A 10 17.96 43.02 -2.39
CA ALA A 10 19.19 42.24 -2.50
C ALA A 10 20.25 42.67 -1.47
N ASP A 11 20.22 43.93 -1.04
CA ASP A 11 21.10 44.54 -0.04
C ASP A 11 20.86 44.04 1.40
N LEU A 12 19.76 43.33 1.64
CA LEU A 12 19.41 42.78 2.97
C LEU A 12 19.77 41.31 3.14
N LEU A 13 20.13 40.59 2.07
CA LEU A 13 20.43 39.16 2.14
C LEU A 13 21.74 38.86 2.87
N ASP A 14 22.85 39.53 2.52
CA ASP A 14 24.15 39.29 3.16
C ASP A 14 24.13 39.62 4.67
N PRO A 15 23.59 40.78 5.12
CA PRO A 15 23.51 41.09 6.55
C PRO A 15 22.63 40.11 7.31
N LEU A 16 21.50 39.67 6.72
CA LEU A 16 20.62 38.69 7.33
C LEU A 16 21.30 37.31 7.44
N ALA A 17 22.01 36.87 6.40
CA ALA A 17 22.74 35.61 6.39
C ALA A 17 23.80 35.54 7.51
N ASN A 18 24.57 36.61 7.70
CA ASN A 18 25.60 36.67 8.75
C ASN A 18 25.00 36.52 10.16
N VAL A 19 23.90 37.23 10.44
CA VAL A 19 23.21 37.16 11.74
C VAL A 19 22.58 35.78 11.96
N ILE A 20 22.03 35.16 10.91
CA ILE A 20 21.50 33.80 10.99
C ILE A 20 22.63 32.80 11.27
N ALA A 21 23.76 32.90 10.57
CA ALA A 21 24.90 32.01 10.74
C ALA A 21 25.43 32.01 12.20
N GLU A 22 25.41 33.18 12.86
CA GLU A 22 25.82 33.32 14.27
C GLU A 22 24.92 32.54 15.24
N VAL A 23 23.60 32.57 15.03
CA VAL A 23 22.63 31.92 15.94
C VAL A 23 22.30 30.47 15.54
N PHE A 24 22.69 30.06 14.33
CA PHE A 24 22.34 28.76 13.76
C PHE A 24 22.72 27.55 14.64
N PRO A 25 23.95 27.47 15.21
CA PRO A 25 24.32 26.34 16.06
C PRO A 25 23.45 26.23 17.33
N GLN A 26 23.06 27.37 17.90
CA GLN A 26 22.21 27.41 19.09
C GLN A 26 20.80 26.89 18.80
N LEU A 27 20.25 27.23 17.62
CA LEU A 27 18.96 26.72 17.16
C LEU A 27 19.00 25.22 16.91
N VAL A 28 20.01 24.72 16.18
CA VAL A 28 20.16 23.28 15.89
C VAL A 28 20.24 22.47 17.19
N ALA A 29 21.01 22.93 18.17
CA ALA A 29 21.17 22.25 19.46
C ALA A 29 19.88 22.12 20.29
N ARG A 30 18.86 22.93 19.99
CA ARG A 30 17.56 22.94 20.69
C ARG A 30 16.47 22.18 19.97
N ILE A 31 16.68 21.78 18.72
CA ILE A 31 15.71 21.00 17.96
C ILE A 31 15.83 19.52 18.35
N PRO A 32 14.77 18.88 18.88
CA PRO A 32 14.87 17.48 19.28
C PRO A 32 15.05 16.55 18.07
N PRO A 33 15.89 15.50 18.18
CA PRO A 33 16.27 14.67 17.03
C PRO A 33 15.11 13.89 16.42
N THR A 34 14.15 13.42 17.23
CA THR A 34 13.02 12.62 16.71
C THR A 34 12.06 13.43 15.82
N PRO A 35 11.51 14.59 16.26
CA PRO A 35 10.79 15.52 15.38
C PRO A 35 11.62 15.97 14.17
N ALA A 36 12.92 16.24 14.36
CA ALA A 36 13.79 16.63 13.25
C ALA A 36 13.91 15.54 12.19
N ALA A 37 14.03 14.27 12.60
CA ALA A 37 14.09 13.14 11.67
C ALA A 37 12.76 12.91 10.95
N GLU A 38 11.62 13.13 11.62
CA GLU A 38 10.31 13.10 10.97
C GLU A 38 10.20 14.17 9.88
N LEU A 39 10.68 15.39 10.16
CA LEU A 39 10.71 16.50 9.21
C LEU A 39 11.73 16.26 8.07
N GLY A 40 12.95 15.82 8.38
CA GLY A 40 14.01 15.58 7.41
C GLY A 40 13.70 14.45 6.43
N ARG A 41 12.85 13.48 6.79
CA ARG A 41 12.37 12.44 5.87
C ARG A 41 11.41 12.95 4.81
N ILE A 42 10.90 14.18 4.90
CA ILE A 42 9.94 14.72 3.94
C ILE A 42 10.55 14.80 2.53
N GLY A 43 11.84 15.09 2.40
CA GLY A 43 12.55 15.04 1.11
C GLY A 43 12.64 13.64 0.51
N ALA A 44 12.51 12.59 1.33
CA ALA A 44 12.46 11.20 0.90
C ALA A 44 11.02 10.67 0.69
N ALA A 45 9.99 11.43 1.09
CA ALA A 45 8.61 10.98 1.08
C ALA A 45 7.86 11.41 -0.19
N GLU A 46 7.60 10.47 -1.09
CA GLU A 46 6.77 10.69 -2.27
C GLU A 46 5.28 10.80 -1.88
N ARG A 47 4.77 12.03 -1.67
CA ARG A 47 3.33 12.28 -1.42
C ARG A 47 2.68 13.07 -2.56
N PRO A 48 1.36 12.85 -2.81
CA PRO A 48 0.63 13.56 -3.86
C PRO A 48 0.60 15.06 -3.62
N THR A 49 0.55 15.82 -4.72
CA THR A 49 0.47 17.28 -4.77
C THR A 49 -0.73 17.85 -4.00
N ASP A 50 -0.49 19.00 -3.37
CA ASP A 50 -1.34 19.67 -2.38
C ASP A 50 -2.79 20.01 -2.83
N ARG A 51 -3.68 20.08 -1.83
CA ARG A 51 -5.03 20.68 -1.93
C ARG A 51 -4.95 22.22 -2.06
N PRO A 52 -5.97 22.88 -2.65
CA PRO A 52 -6.01 24.33 -2.74
C PRO A 52 -6.08 25.00 -1.36
N GLY A 53 -5.12 25.89 -1.07
CA GLY A 53 -4.98 26.67 0.17
C GLY A 53 -3.70 27.53 0.15
N ALA A 54 -3.49 28.38 1.17
CA ALA A 54 -2.22 29.10 1.32
C ALA A 54 -1.06 28.09 1.49
N PRO A 55 0.01 28.12 0.67
CA PRO A 55 0.99 27.03 0.59
C PRO A 55 1.60 26.61 1.94
N VAL A 56 1.97 27.57 2.79
CA VAL A 56 2.60 27.33 4.09
C VAL A 56 1.65 26.66 5.07
N LEU A 57 0.39 27.11 5.16
CA LEU A 57 -0.61 26.51 6.05
C LEU A 57 -1.00 25.10 5.58
N THR A 58 -1.11 24.89 4.25
CA THR A 58 -1.35 23.55 3.68
C THR A 58 -0.19 22.60 3.98
N ALA A 59 1.04 23.07 3.81
CA ALA A 59 2.25 22.31 4.13
C ALA A 59 2.33 21.95 5.62
N LEU A 60 2.05 22.90 6.52
CA LEU A 60 2.00 22.67 7.96
C LEU A 60 0.95 21.62 8.35
N ARG A 61 -0.25 21.67 7.76
CA ARG A 61 -1.28 20.64 8.01
C ARG A 61 -0.89 19.26 7.49
N SER A 62 -0.05 19.18 6.45
CA SER A 62 0.34 17.92 5.81
C SER A 62 1.22 17.01 6.68
N VAL A 63 1.87 17.56 7.71
CA VAL A 63 2.72 16.80 8.65
C VAL A 63 1.95 16.26 9.86
N GLY A 64 0.65 16.52 9.94
CA GLY A 64 -0.21 16.07 11.03
C GLY A 64 -0.07 16.91 12.31
N PRO A 65 -0.94 16.70 13.31
CA PRO A 65 -1.06 17.62 14.45
C PRO A 65 0.07 17.50 15.48
N ARG A 66 0.75 16.35 15.57
CA ARG A 66 1.74 16.09 16.64
C ARG A 66 3.11 16.70 16.37
N LEU A 67 3.53 16.77 15.11
CA LEU A 67 4.88 17.26 14.78
C LEU A 67 5.03 18.75 15.10
N PRO A 68 4.12 19.65 14.68
CA PRO A 68 4.21 21.08 15.00
C PRO A 68 4.20 21.35 16.52
N GLU A 69 3.35 20.65 17.28
CA GLU A 69 3.24 20.85 18.74
C GLU A 69 4.50 20.40 19.50
N ARG A 70 5.11 19.28 19.09
CA ARG A 70 6.39 18.84 19.69
C ARG A 70 7.53 19.81 19.41
N LEU A 71 7.53 20.43 18.22
CA LEU A 71 8.51 21.45 17.86
C LEU A 71 8.24 22.78 18.56
N LEU A 72 6.96 23.15 18.72
CA LEU A 72 6.55 24.33 19.47
C LEU A 72 7.01 24.23 20.92
N GLY A 73 6.65 23.16 21.64
CA GLY A 73 7.06 23.00 23.04
C GLY A 73 8.58 22.91 23.25
N ALA A 74 9.35 22.53 22.23
CA ALA A 74 10.82 22.50 22.31
C ALA A 74 11.48 23.87 22.04
N LEU A 75 10.85 24.68 21.18
CA LEU A 75 11.42 25.93 20.69
C LEU A 75 10.79 27.17 21.32
N GLU A 76 9.71 27.03 22.10
CA GLU A 76 8.97 28.13 22.71
C GLU A 76 9.87 29.13 23.42
N LEU A 77 10.66 28.66 24.40
CA LEU A 77 11.61 29.51 25.14
C LEU A 77 12.76 30.03 24.26
N VAL A 78 13.19 29.23 23.27
CA VAL A 78 14.32 29.57 22.41
C VAL A 78 13.98 30.73 21.48
N VAL A 79 12.76 30.75 20.93
CA VAL A 79 12.29 31.83 20.05
C VAL A 79 12.20 33.16 20.80
N ASP A 80 11.86 33.13 22.08
CA ASP A 80 11.80 34.33 22.91
C ASP A 80 13.20 34.84 23.29
N GLU A 81 14.13 33.93 23.59
CA GLU A 81 15.47 34.27 24.10
C GLU A 81 16.53 34.49 23.02
N ILE A 82 16.27 34.11 21.76
CA ILE A 82 17.30 34.18 20.71
C ILE A 82 17.73 35.63 20.42
N PRO A 83 19.03 35.97 20.54
CA PRO A 83 19.56 37.32 20.33
C PRO A 83 19.75 37.64 18.84
N LEU A 84 18.69 37.48 18.05
CA LEU A 84 18.69 37.72 16.61
C LEU A 84 18.48 39.22 16.30
N HIS A 85 19.56 39.91 15.92
CA HIS A 85 19.56 41.34 15.57
C HIS A 85 19.48 41.52 14.05
N ALA A 86 18.31 41.27 13.48
CA ALA A 86 18.10 41.32 12.04
C ALA A 86 18.21 42.76 11.46
N PRO A 87 18.65 42.93 10.20
CA PRO A 87 18.63 44.22 9.53
C PRO A 87 17.19 44.73 9.39
N ARG A 88 17.01 46.06 9.38
CA ARG A 88 15.68 46.68 9.17
C ARG A 88 15.31 46.74 7.70
N GLY A 89 14.02 46.64 7.41
CA GLY A 89 13.47 46.76 6.06
C GLY A 89 13.08 45.43 5.42
N LEU A 90 13.13 44.32 6.19
CA LEU A 90 12.74 43.00 5.72
C LEU A 90 11.28 42.95 5.25
N THR A 91 10.42 43.78 5.86
CA THR A 91 8.98 43.82 5.60
C THR A 91 8.56 44.82 4.53
N ALA A 92 9.53 45.54 3.90
CA ALA A 92 9.25 46.59 2.94
C ALA A 92 8.38 46.13 1.75
N ALA A 93 8.53 44.87 1.32
CA ALA A 93 7.76 44.29 0.24
C ALA A 93 6.26 44.08 0.56
N LEU A 94 5.86 44.14 1.85
CA LEU A 94 4.45 44.08 2.25
C LEU A 94 3.76 45.46 2.21
N ALA A 95 4.52 46.56 2.22
CA ALA A 95 4.00 47.92 2.35
C ALA A 95 3.23 48.45 1.11
N GLY A 96 3.14 47.66 0.03
CA GLY A 96 2.44 48.02 -1.21
C GLY A 96 1.24 47.14 -1.58
N ALA A 97 0.90 46.13 -0.77
CA ALA A 97 -0.20 45.22 -1.10
C ALA A 97 -1.57 45.86 -0.79
N PRO A 98 -2.49 45.98 -1.77
CA PRO A 98 -3.83 46.50 -1.48
C PRO A 98 -4.56 45.56 -0.50
N PRO A 99 -5.28 46.09 0.50
CA PRO A 99 -6.09 45.26 1.37
C PRO A 99 -7.11 44.49 0.51
N ARG A 100 -7.13 43.16 0.66
CA ARG A 100 -8.12 42.31 -0.03
C ARG A 100 -9.52 42.80 0.39
N PRO A 101 -10.47 43.01 -0.55
CA PRO A 101 -11.83 43.39 -0.16
C PRO A 101 -12.38 42.29 0.74
N ALA A 102 -12.80 42.68 1.95
CA ALA A 102 -13.44 41.78 2.89
C ALA A 102 -14.74 41.27 2.25
N THR A 103 -14.69 40.09 1.62
CA THR A 103 -15.91 39.43 1.18
C THR A 103 -16.72 39.09 2.41
N ALA A 104 -17.94 39.62 2.49
CA ALA A 104 -18.90 39.47 3.59
C ALA A 104 -19.34 38.01 3.89
N ALA A 105 -18.69 37.02 3.29
CA ALA A 105 -18.85 35.59 3.58
C ALA A 105 -17.79 35.04 4.57
N ALA A 106 -16.85 35.86 5.05
CA ALA A 106 -15.90 35.48 6.10
C ALA A 106 -16.49 35.58 7.53
N THR A 107 -17.78 35.27 7.67
CA THR A 107 -18.46 35.11 8.95
C THR A 107 -17.89 33.89 9.65
N ARG A 108 -17.04 34.12 10.66
CA ARG A 108 -16.77 33.24 11.80
C ARG A 108 -16.78 31.75 11.45
N ALA A 109 -15.87 31.31 10.58
CA ALA A 109 -15.53 29.91 10.51
C ALA A 109 -15.00 29.52 11.89
N LEU A 110 -15.77 28.73 12.65
CA LEU A 110 -15.29 28.10 13.86
C LEU A 110 -14.05 27.30 13.47
N THR A 111 -12.89 27.68 13.98
CA THR A 111 -11.76 26.78 14.06
C THR A 111 -12.26 25.55 14.82
N PRO A 112 -12.12 24.33 14.27
CA PRO A 112 -12.50 23.13 15.01
C PRO A 112 -11.78 23.14 16.35
N ALA A 113 -12.48 22.76 17.42
CA ALA A 113 -12.03 22.93 18.82
C ALA A 113 -10.71 22.18 19.15
N ASP A 114 -10.23 21.33 18.24
CA ASP A 114 -9.05 20.47 18.40
C ASP A 114 -7.92 20.79 17.40
N GLU A 115 -7.92 21.97 16.76
CA GLU A 115 -6.83 22.34 15.84
C GLU A 115 -5.55 22.74 16.61
N PRO A 116 -4.35 22.27 16.20
CA PRO A 116 -3.09 22.58 16.88
C PRO A 116 -2.86 24.10 17.03
N GLU A 117 -2.20 24.51 18.10
CA GLU A 117 -1.96 25.92 18.44
C GLU A 117 -1.14 26.61 17.33
N ALA A 118 -0.08 25.96 16.86
CA ALA A 118 0.76 26.46 15.77
C ALA A 118 -0.04 26.63 14.46
N VAL A 119 -0.99 25.74 14.18
CA VAL A 119 -1.84 25.83 12.98
C VAL A 119 -2.84 26.97 13.09
N THR A 120 -3.44 27.13 14.27
CA THR A 120 -4.35 28.24 14.58
C THR A 120 -3.65 29.59 14.45
N ALA A 121 -2.43 29.70 14.99
CA ALA A 121 -1.62 30.92 14.93
C ALA A 121 -1.27 31.32 13.48
N VAL A 122 -0.83 30.37 12.64
CA VAL A 122 -0.54 30.64 11.22
C VAL A 122 -1.78 31.03 10.43
N ALA A 123 -2.92 30.39 10.69
CA ALA A 123 -4.19 30.75 10.04
C ALA A 123 -4.68 32.16 10.43
N GLN A 124 -4.37 32.62 11.64
CA GLN A 124 -4.62 34.00 12.06
C GLN A 124 -3.62 34.98 11.43
N LEU A 125 -2.32 34.62 11.34
CA LEU A 125 -1.30 35.43 10.67
C LEU A 125 -1.66 35.71 9.21
N ASP A 126 -2.05 34.69 8.44
CA ASP A 126 -2.46 34.85 7.03
C ASP A 126 -3.68 35.78 6.86
N ARG A 127 -4.52 35.90 7.90
CA ARG A 127 -5.71 36.77 7.91
C ARG A 127 -5.36 38.21 8.26
N ILE A 128 -4.49 38.41 9.24
CA ILE A 128 -4.13 39.72 9.79
C ILE A 128 -3.05 40.40 8.94
N SER A 129 -2.09 39.62 8.45
CA SER A 129 -0.96 40.07 7.63
C SER A 129 -0.83 39.24 6.34
N PRO A 130 -1.75 39.41 5.37
CA PRO A 130 -1.71 38.65 4.12
C PRO A 130 -0.36 38.81 3.40
N GLY A 131 0.27 37.70 3.05
CA GLY A 131 1.57 37.68 2.36
C GLY A 131 2.78 37.54 3.26
N ALA A 132 2.65 37.63 4.59
CA ALA A 132 3.76 37.44 5.53
C ALA A 132 4.41 36.04 5.39
N CYS A 133 3.61 34.97 5.34
CA CYS A 133 4.10 33.61 5.11
C CYS A 133 4.83 33.46 3.76
N ALA A 134 4.34 34.12 2.71
CA ALA A 134 4.96 34.09 1.38
C ALA A 134 6.30 34.87 1.36
N LEU A 135 6.38 35.98 2.08
CA LEU A 135 7.61 36.75 2.25
C LEU A 135 8.68 35.92 2.98
N ILE A 136 8.31 35.29 4.10
CA ILE A 136 9.21 34.42 4.88
C ILE A 136 9.72 33.27 4.01
N HIS A 137 8.84 32.60 3.27
CA HIS A 137 9.22 31.54 2.35
C HIS A 137 10.16 32.06 1.24
N SER A 138 9.95 33.27 0.74
CA SER A 138 10.82 33.88 -0.29
C SER A 138 12.23 34.15 0.24
N TYR A 139 12.36 34.72 1.44
CA TYR A 139 13.67 34.92 2.09
C TYR A 139 14.37 33.59 2.33
N LEU A 140 13.64 32.62 2.88
CA LEU A 140 14.15 31.27 3.10
C LEU A 140 14.72 30.69 1.80
N HIS A 141 13.94 30.72 0.71
CA HIS A 141 14.37 30.18 -0.58
C HIS A 141 15.64 30.87 -1.12
N ARG A 142 15.81 32.19 -0.94
CA ARG A 142 17.03 32.89 -1.36
C ARG A 142 18.24 32.53 -0.51
N LEU A 143 18.03 32.31 0.79
CA LEU A 143 19.12 32.02 1.74
C LEU A 143 19.65 30.60 1.61
N LEU A 144 18.87 29.64 1.09
CA LEU A 144 19.32 28.24 0.97
C LEU A 144 20.61 28.08 0.15
N ASP A 145 20.80 28.91 -0.88
CA ASP A 145 21.97 28.85 -1.77
C ASP A 145 22.98 29.98 -1.48
N HIS A 146 22.80 30.71 -0.36
CA HIS A 146 23.68 31.79 0.03
C HIS A 146 25.03 31.25 0.55
N PRO A 147 26.18 31.86 0.19
CA PRO A 147 27.52 31.35 0.54
C PRO A 147 27.75 31.09 2.02
N GLU A 148 27.20 31.91 2.90
CA GLU A 148 27.32 31.79 4.37
C GLU A 148 26.37 30.74 4.98
N ILE A 149 25.28 30.39 4.27
CA ILE A 149 24.22 29.51 4.80
C ILE A 149 24.30 28.11 4.21
N ALA A 150 24.58 28.00 2.90
CA ALA A 150 24.64 26.71 2.22
C ALA A 150 25.59 25.70 2.92
N PRO A 151 26.79 26.09 3.41
CA PRO A 151 27.65 25.18 4.17
C PRO A 151 27.03 24.66 5.47
N LEU A 152 26.18 25.45 6.14
CA LEU A 152 25.50 25.08 7.38
C LEU A 152 24.37 24.06 7.16
N LEU A 153 23.87 23.94 5.92
CA LEU A 153 22.82 23.00 5.54
C LEU A 153 23.36 21.65 5.06
N VAL A 154 24.67 21.54 4.82
CA VAL A 154 25.32 20.29 4.42
C VAL A 154 25.38 19.37 5.63
N VAL A 155 24.76 18.20 5.52
CA VAL A 155 24.87 17.12 6.50
C VAL A 155 26.00 16.21 6.05
N ASP A 156 27.22 16.51 6.49
CA ASP A 156 28.38 15.65 6.27
C ASP A 156 28.53 14.64 7.42
N ASP A 157 29.04 13.45 7.10
CA ASP A 157 29.35 12.40 8.08
C ASP A 157 30.62 12.73 8.89
N ARG A 158 31.38 13.76 8.49
CA ARG A 158 32.78 13.98 8.91
C ARG A 158 33.08 15.18 9.80
N VAL A 159 32.10 15.92 10.30
CA VAL A 159 32.40 17.18 11.01
C VAL A 159 31.65 17.24 12.33
N PHE A 160 32.35 16.91 13.42
CA PHE A 160 32.43 17.67 14.69
C PHE A 160 33.40 16.94 15.63
N ASP A 161 34.70 17.11 15.40
CA ASP A 161 35.70 16.98 16.48
C ASP A 161 35.66 18.32 17.23
N VAL A 162 35.20 18.31 18.48
CA VAL A 162 35.39 19.47 19.37
C VAL A 162 36.78 19.34 19.95
N ASP A 163 37.63 20.27 19.53
CA ASP A 163 38.97 20.55 20.01
C ASP A 163 39.11 20.36 21.53
N ASP A 164 39.86 19.34 21.95
CA ASP A 164 40.36 19.22 23.32
C ASP A 164 41.87 18.93 23.26
N THR A 165 42.64 19.93 22.82
CA THR A 165 44.10 19.92 22.99
C THR A 165 44.62 21.24 23.56
N ALA A 166 44.28 21.49 24.83
CA ALA A 166 45.04 22.37 25.70
C ALA A 166 45.86 21.54 26.72
N GLY A 167 47.10 21.27 26.34
CA GLY A 167 48.28 20.89 27.13
C GLY A 167 48.16 20.37 28.56
N CYS A 168 48.76 19.18 28.79
CA CYS A 168 49.76 18.98 29.86
C CYS A 168 50.64 17.77 29.51
N ALA A 169 51.90 18.03 29.18
CA ALA A 169 52.97 17.04 29.19
C ALA A 169 53.38 16.76 30.64
N GLY A 170 53.56 15.49 31.02
CA GLY A 170 53.98 15.12 32.37
C GLY A 170 54.11 13.62 32.63
N ASP A 171 55.00 12.97 31.90
CA ASP A 171 55.98 11.96 32.37
C ASP A 171 55.60 10.94 33.50
N ARG A 172 55.73 9.66 33.11
CA ARG A 172 56.54 8.60 33.74
C ARG A 172 55.97 7.64 34.82
N PHE A 173 56.31 6.36 34.58
CA PHE A 173 56.37 5.15 35.45
C PHE A 173 55.10 4.30 35.67
N GLY A 174 55.14 3.09 35.08
CA GLY A 174 54.29 1.96 35.50
C GLY A 174 54.94 1.11 36.59
N VAL A 175 54.17 0.22 37.22
CA VAL A 175 54.54 -1.11 37.73
C VAL A 175 53.24 -1.91 37.99
N ALA A 176 53.26 -3.19 37.65
CA ALA A 176 52.22 -4.19 37.89
C ALA A 176 52.09 -4.63 39.36
N ARG A 177 50.87 -5.02 39.80
CA ARG A 177 50.55 -6.32 40.45
C ARG A 177 49.12 -6.34 41.05
N ASP A 178 48.33 -7.28 40.53
CA ASP A 178 47.70 -8.41 41.24
C ASP A 178 47.10 -8.21 42.65
N SER A 179 45.77 -8.36 42.78
CA SER A 179 45.14 -9.30 43.74
C SER A 179 43.60 -9.18 43.76
N ALA A 180 42.94 -10.33 43.83
CA ALA A 180 41.49 -10.51 43.92
C ALA A 180 40.93 -10.32 45.34
N ARG A 181 39.70 -9.79 45.45
CA ARG A 181 38.53 -10.40 46.17
C ARG A 181 37.35 -9.43 46.34
N ASP A 182 36.18 -9.94 45.96
CA ASP A 182 34.82 -9.87 46.54
C ASP A 182 34.18 -8.55 47.06
N ASP A 183 32.95 -8.41 46.55
CA ASP A 183 31.72 -7.82 47.11
C ASP A 183 31.52 -6.29 47.17
N ASP A 184 30.52 -5.87 46.38
CA ASP A 184 29.32 -5.11 46.80
C ASP A 184 29.02 -3.79 46.05
N GLU A 185 27.74 -3.67 45.69
CA GLU A 185 26.93 -2.55 45.16
C GLU A 185 27.57 -1.27 44.58
N GLY A 186 27.07 -0.86 43.40
CA GLY A 186 26.96 0.58 43.05
C GLY A 186 27.23 0.96 41.60
N VAL A 187 26.17 1.34 40.90
CA VAL A 187 26.06 2.44 39.91
C VAL A 187 27.33 2.87 39.16
N GLY A 188 27.31 2.74 37.82
CA GLY A 188 27.95 3.73 36.95
C GLY A 188 28.76 3.20 35.77
N LEU A 189 28.47 3.81 34.61
CA LEU A 189 29.37 4.02 33.48
C LEU A 189 29.66 2.81 32.60
N ALA A 190 28.66 2.45 31.78
CA ALA A 190 28.96 1.87 30.47
C ALA A 190 29.69 2.94 29.65
N GLY A 191 30.94 2.63 29.31
CA GLY A 191 31.79 3.45 28.47
C GLY A 191 31.10 3.75 27.14
N ASP A 192 31.05 5.04 26.84
CA ASP A 192 30.77 5.57 25.51
C ASP A 192 32.01 5.29 24.66
N GLU A 193 32.10 4.08 24.11
CA GLU A 193 32.93 3.84 22.93
C GLU A 193 32.25 4.59 21.79
N ALA A 194 32.68 5.82 21.55
CA ALA A 194 32.35 6.60 20.37
C ALA A 194 32.72 5.77 19.13
N ALA A 195 31.73 5.08 18.57
CA ALA A 195 31.88 4.34 17.34
C ALA A 195 32.03 5.34 16.20
N ASP A 196 33.25 5.43 15.68
CA ASP A 196 33.65 6.11 14.45
C ASP A 196 33.07 5.37 13.22
N GLY A 197 31.74 5.28 13.16
CA GLY A 197 30.96 4.65 12.10
C GLY A 197 30.06 5.69 11.40
N PRO A 198 29.68 5.47 10.13
CA PRO A 198 28.80 6.37 9.39
C PRO A 198 27.48 6.56 10.14
N ALA A 199 26.95 7.78 10.16
CA ALA A 199 25.74 8.09 10.92
C ALA A 199 24.55 7.24 10.44
N ASP A 200 23.73 6.79 11.37
CA ASP A 200 22.53 6.03 11.03
C ASP A 200 21.48 6.88 10.29
N GLU A 201 20.52 6.21 9.64
CA GLU A 201 19.48 6.88 8.84
C GLU A 201 18.72 7.94 9.64
N ALA A 202 18.43 7.65 10.91
CA ALA A 202 17.67 8.54 11.77
C ALA A 202 18.48 9.79 12.12
N THR A 203 19.78 9.66 12.34
CA THR A 203 20.71 10.75 12.64
C THR A 203 20.89 11.66 11.43
N LEU A 204 21.08 11.09 10.24
CA LEU A 204 21.17 11.87 8.99
C LEU A 204 19.86 12.62 8.71
N ALA A 205 18.70 11.95 8.86
CA ALA A 205 17.40 12.61 8.73
C ALA A 205 17.22 13.71 9.79
N ALA A 206 17.63 13.48 11.04
CA ALA A 206 17.54 14.46 12.12
C ALA A 206 18.37 15.70 11.83
N ARG A 207 19.65 15.52 11.45
CA ARG A 207 20.53 16.64 11.08
C ARG A 207 19.97 17.42 9.90
N HIS A 208 19.47 16.72 8.88
CA HIS A 208 18.88 17.35 7.70
C HIS A 208 17.64 18.18 8.04
N GLY A 209 16.71 17.62 8.81
CA GLY A 209 15.51 18.33 9.25
C GLY A 209 15.81 19.47 10.21
N ALA A 210 16.75 19.29 11.16
CA ALA A 210 17.13 20.31 12.12
C ALA A 210 17.78 21.52 11.46
N ALA A 211 18.70 21.31 10.50
CA ALA A 211 19.35 22.39 9.78
C ALA A 211 18.34 23.29 9.02
N HIS A 212 17.41 22.67 8.28
CA HIS A 212 16.40 23.41 7.52
C HIS A 212 15.36 24.08 8.42
N LEU A 213 15.00 23.45 9.54
CA LEU A 213 14.10 24.06 10.52
C LEU A 213 14.78 25.23 11.25
N ALA A 214 16.05 25.12 11.64
CA ALA A 214 16.80 26.19 12.28
C ALA A 214 16.86 27.43 11.38
N LEU A 215 17.16 27.26 10.09
CA LEU A 215 17.12 28.35 9.13
C LEU A 215 15.71 28.96 9.04
N ALA A 216 14.67 28.14 8.91
CA ALA A 216 13.29 28.62 8.81
C ALA A 216 12.83 29.38 10.08
N VAL A 217 13.22 28.93 11.27
CA VAL A 217 12.96 29.60 12.55
C VAL A 217 13.66 30.94 12.60
N ALA A 218 14.95 31.01 12.23
CA ALA A 218 15.70 32.26 12.25
C ALA A 218 15.09 33.31 11.29
N VAL A 219 14.72 32.91 10.07
CA VAL A 219 14.06 33.79 9.09
C VAL A 219 12.68 34.24 9.57
N ALA A 220 11.85 33.31 10.07
CA ALA A 220 10.53 33.64 10.59
C ALA A 220 10.62 34.62 11.79
N THR A 221 11.55 34.38 12.72
CA THR A 221 11.81 35.27 13.85
C THR A 221 12.22 36.67 13.38
N ALA A 222 13.17 36.78 12.43
CA ALA A 222 13.62 38.07 11.91
C ALA A 222 12.48 38.88 11.29
N VAL A 223 11.71 38.26 10.39
CA VAL A 223 10.63 38.93 9.66
C VAL A 223 9.46 39.27 10.58
N LEU A 224 9.04 38.36 11.46
CA LEU A 224 7.88 38.57 12.33
C LEU A 224 8.16 39.59 13.44
N ARG A 225 9.39 39.65 13.98
CA ARG A 225 9.80 40.68 14.95
C ARG A 225 9.78 42.08 14.33
N GLU A 226 10.18 42.23 13.06
CA GLU A 226 10.06 43.50 12.35
C GLU A 226 8.61 43.84 12.02
N LEU A 227 7.84 42.86 11.54
CA LEU A 227 6.45 43.04 11.12
C LEU A 227 5.52 43.39 12.29
N ALA A 228 5.79 42.83 13.47
CA ALA A 228 5.00 42.95 14.69
C ALA A 228 3.47 42.90 14.44
N PRO A 229 2.94 41.75 13.93
CA PRO A 229 1.53 41.63 13.56
C PRO A 229 0.59 42.07 14.70
N PRO A 230 -0.40 42.93 14.42
CA PRO A 230 -1.33 43.41 15.45
C PRO A 230 -2.01 42.24 16.17
N SER A 231 -2.03 42.29 17.51
CA SER A 231 -2.72 41.31 18.38
C SER A 231 -2.14 39.88 18.40
N LEU A 232 -1.17 39.56 17.54
CA LEU A 232 -0.55 38.24 17.43
C LEU A 232 0.96 38.27 17.75
N GLY A 233 1.62 39.40 17.47
CA GLY A 233 3.04 39.60 17.73
C GLY A 233 3.95 38.60 17.00
N ALA A 234 5.17 38.46 17.50
CA ALA A 234 6.14 37.44 17.10
C ALA A 234 6.18 36.31 18.13
N GLU A 235 5.02 35.88 18.62
CA GLU A 235 4.90 34.82 19.62
C GLU A 235 5.34 33.46 19.06
N ALA A 236 5.84 32.59 19.93
CA ALA A 236 6.40 31.29 19.55
C ALA A 236 5.47 30.42 18.66
N PRO A 237 4.15 30.32 18.90
CA PRO A 237 3.25 29.55 18.03
C PRO A 237 3.22 30.06 16.58
N VAL A 238 3.32 31.38 16.39
CA VAL A 238 3.34 32.04 15.08
C VAL A 238 4.64 31.74 14.35
N VAL A 239 5.76 31.92 15.05
CA VAL A 239 7.10 31.72 14.51
C VAL A 239 7.33 30.25 14.17
N VAL A 240 7.11 29.35 15.12
CA VAL A 240 7.36 27.90 14.93
C VAL A 240 6.39 27.32 13.91
N GLY A 241 5.10 27.67 13.95
CA GLY A 241 4.12 27.22 12.96
C GLY A 241 4.50 27.64 11.54
N THR A 242 4.89 28.90 11.35
CA THR A 242 5.30 29.42 10.04
C THR A 242 6.60 28.77 9.58
N ALA A 243 7.57 28.62 10.48
CA ALA A 243 8.86 27.98 10.20
C ALA A 243 8.70 26.51 9.78
N VAL A 244 7.88 25.73 10.48
CA VAL A 244 7.60 24.33 10.12
C VAL A 244 6.94 24.24 8.75
N GLY A 245 5.92 25.06 8.49
CA GLY A 245 5.26 25.09 7.18
C GLY A 245 6.21 25.43 6.04
N CYS A 246 7.10 26.40 6.24
CA CYS A 246 8.13 26.77 5.25
C CYS A 246 9.21 25.69 5.08
N ALA A 247 9.67 25.07 6.18
CA ALA A 247 10.64 23.99 6.13
C ALA A 247 10.09 22.78 5.35
N VAL A 248 8.81 22.43 5.51
CA VAL A 248 8.15 21.38 4.73
C VAL A 248 8.18 21.70 3.23
N LEU A 249 7.86 22.93 2.83
CA LEU A 249 7.89 23.33 1.42
C LEU A 249 9.28 23.20 0.82
N VAL A 250 10.30 23.66 1.54
CA VAL A 250 11.70 23.59 1.10
C VAL A 250 12.19 22.15 1.02
N LEU A 251 11.97 21.36 2.07
CA LEU A 251 12.45 19.98 2.16
C LEU A 251 11.84 19.08 1.08
N ARG A 252 10.61 19.35 0.61
CA ARG A 252 10.00 18.63 -0.52
C ARG A 252 10.77 18.80 -1.84
N GLY A 253 11.50 19.90 -2.01
CA GLY A 253 12.29 20.19 -3.21
C GLY A 253 13.79 19.97 -3.05
N ARG A 254 14.26 19.58 -1.86
CA ARG A 254 15.69 19.42 -1.57
C ARG A 254 16.10 17.94 -1.60
N PRO A 255 17.26 17.61 -2.20
CA PRO A 255 17.78 16.25 -2.16
C PRO A 255 18.15 15.87 -0.73
N MET A 256 17.95 14.59 -0.40
CA MET A 256 18.47 14.03 0.85
C MET A 256 20.01 14.05 0.85
N PRO A 257 20.65 14.06 2.04
CA PRO A 257 22.11 13.95 2.13
C PRO A 257 22.66 12.73 1.37
N ASP A 258 23.85 12.86 0.77
CA ASP A 258 24.45 11.81 -0.08
C ASP A 258 24.65 10.47 0.65
N ALA A 259 24.90 10.51 1.97
CA ALA A 259 25.03 9.32 2.81
C ALA A 259 23.68 8.64 3.14
N TYR A 260 22.56 9.35 3.00
CA TYR A 260 21.24 8.88 3.42
C TYR A 260 20.78 7.62 2.69
N PRO A 261 20.93 7.45 1.35
CA PRO A 261 20.58 6.21 0.67
C PRO A 261 21.32 4.98 1.22
N ALA A 262 22.60 5.13 1.55
CA ALA A 262 23.42 4.05 2.12
C ALA A 262 22.95 3.71 3.55
N ALA A 263 22.72 4.71 4.39
CA ALA A 263 22.21 4.51 5.75
C ALA A 263 20.80 3.89 5.75
N LEU A 264 19.93 4.32 4.82
CA LEU A 264 18.60 3.74 4.63
C LEU A 264 18.68 2.27 4.20
N LEU A 265 19.62 1.93 3.31
CA LEU A 265 19.88 0.53 2.93
C LEU A 265 20.37 -0.30 4.12
N MET A 266 21.28 0.23 4.93
CA MET A 266 21.76 -0.44 6.15
C MET A 266 20.63 -0.70 7.14
N ARG A 267 19.80 0.32 7.40
CA ARG A 267 18.60 0.16 8.23
C ARG A 267 17.65 -0.90 7.66
N ARG A 268 17.36 -0.86 6.36
CA ARG A 268 16.52 -1.90 5.70
C ARG A 268 17.09 -3.31 5.89
N ARG A 269 18.41 -3.47 5.80
CA ARG A 269 19.09 -4.76 6.04
C ARG A 269 18.94 -5.20 7.51
N ALA A 270 19.15 -4.29 8.46
CA ALA A 270 19.01 -4.56 9.89
C ALA A 270 17.58 -4.95 10.29
N ASP A 271 16.58 -4.32 9.67
CA ASP A 271 15.15 -4.54 9.93
C ASP A 271 14.56 -5.73 9.15
N TYR A 272 15.29 -6.28 8.17
CA TYR A 272 14.78 -7.36 7.34
C TYR A 272 14.67 -8.66 8.15
N ARG A 273 13.49 -9.28 8.12
CA ARG A 273 13.17 -10.53 8.83
C ARG A 273 12.56 -11.54 7.86
N LEU A 274 12.91 -12.81 8.04
CA LEU A 274 12.39 -13.95 7.28
C LEU A 274 11.61 -14.90 8.21
N PRO A 275 10.61 -15.64 7.71
CA PRO A 275 10.05 -15.57 6.35
C PRO A 275 9.17 -14.32 6.16
N ARG A 276 8.88 -13.99 4.90
CA ARG A 276 7.96 -12.90 4.53
C ARG A 276 6.94 -13.40 3.52
N GLN A 277 5.75 -12.84 3.61
CA GLN A 277 4.72 -13.05 2.61
C GLN A 277 4.02 -11.73 2.31
N VAL A 278 3.79 -11.49 1.03
CA VAL A 278 3.01 -10.35 0.55
C VAL A 278 2.11 -10.81 -0.59
N ILE A 279 0.91 -10.25 -0.63
CA ILE A 279 -0.05 -10.49 -1.69
C ILE A 279 -0.41 -9.13 -2.27
N GLY A 280 -0.52 -9.07 -3.59
CA GLY A 280 -0.88 -7.85 -4.31
C GLY A 280 -1.34 -8.14 -5.72
N CYS A 281 -1.70 -7.07 -6.42
CA CYS A 281 -2.04 -7.12 -7.84
C CYS A 281 -0.97 -6.39 -8.65
N VAL A 282 -0.56 -6.97 -9.78
CA VAL A 282 0.34 -6.31 -10.72
C VAL A 282 -0.40 -5.99 -12.01
N HIS A 283 -0.19 -4.79 -12.54
CA HIS A 283 -0.73 -4.38 -13.84
C HIS A 283 0.18 -4.88 -14.94
N VAL A 284 -0.33 -5.78 -15.76
CA VAL A 284 0.37 -6.43 -16.86
C VAL A 284 0.12 -5.63 -18.13
N GLU A 285 1.19 -5.42 -18.88
CA GLU A 285 1.16 -4.98 -20.29
C GLU A 285 2.13 -5.84 -21.08
N GLY A 286 1.80 -6.11 -22.34
CA GLY A 286 2.66 -6.92 -23.20
C GLY A 286 2.92 -8.30 -22.59
N HIS A 287 1.91 -8.90 -21.95
CA HIS A 287 1.93 -10.31 -21.60
C HIS A 287 2.99 -10.73 -20.55
N THR A 288 3.54 -9.77 -19.79
CA THR A 288 4.57 -10.04 -18.79
C THR A 288 4.47 -9.14 -17.55
N PHE A 289 4.97 -9.66 -16.44
CA PHE A 289 5.42 -8.87 -15.29
C PHE A 289 6.81 -9.35 -14.87
N GLY A 290 7.47 -8.67 -13.93
CA GLY A 290 8.81 -9.04 -13.46
C GLY A 290 8.92 -9.02 -11.95
N LEU A 291 9.79 -9.86 -11.42
CA LEU A 291 10.44 -9.66 -10.13
C LEU A 291 11.84 -9.14 -10.47
N VAL A 292 12.11 -7.86 -10.30
CA VAL A 292 13.38 -7.23 -10.73
C VAL A 292 13.86 -6.19 -9.73
N GLU A 293 15.17 -6.07 -9.61
CA GLU A 293 15.84 -4.97 -8.90
C GLU A 293 15.44 -3.63 -9.54
N ASP A 294 15.26 -2.60 -8.71
CA ASP A 294 15.15 -1.24 -9.21
C ASP A 294 16.45 -0.92 -9.93
N ILE A 295 16.40 -0.92 -11.27
CA ILE A 295 17.52 -0.45 -12.08
C ILE A 295 17.55 1.06 -11.88
N VAL A 296 18.37 1.50 -10.93
CA VAL A 296 18.88 2.86 -10.94
C VAL A 296 19.82 2.91 -12.14
N GLU A 297 19.28 3.29 -13.30
CA GLU A 297 20.12 3.83 -14.36
C GLU A 297 20.93 4.98 -13.73
N PRO A 298 22.26 5.03 -13.84
CA PRO A 298 22.99 6.23 -13.48
C PRO A 298 22.38 7.38 -14.28
N ALA A 299 22.01 8.47 -13.58
CA ALA A 299 21.26 9.60 -14.12
C ALA A 299 21.68 9.94 -15.56
N ALA A 300 20.88 9.52 -16.53
CA ALA A 300 21.02 9.98 -17.89
C ALA A 300 20.49 11.41 -17.94
N GLU A 301 21.34 12.32 -18.42
CA GLU A 301 21.01 13.71 -18.74
C GLU A 301 19.67 13.83 -19.49
N PRO A 302 18.94 14.94 -19.32
CA PRO A 302 17.58 15.06 -19.82
C PRO A 302 17.50 14.84 -21.33
N ALA A 303 16.82 13.77 -21.72
CA ALA A 303 16.51 13.44 -23.10
C ALA A 303 15.59 14.49 -23.73
N ALA A 304 16.20 15.46 -24.40
CA ALA A 304 15.55 16.26 -25.43
C ALA A 304 16.47 16.36 -26.64
N LYS A 305 16.05 15.73 -27.75
CA LYS A 305 16.64 15.74 -29.10
C LYS A 305 17.91 14.89 -29.32
N ALA A 306 17.70 13.58 -29.44
CA ALA A 306 18.48 12.72 -30.34
C ALA A 306 17.66 11.48 -30.74
N ALA A 307 16.49 11.71 -31.35
CA ALA A 307 15.83 10.68 -32.13
C ALA A 307 16.42 10.75 -33.54
N VAL A 308 17.33 9.82 -33.84
CA VAL A 308 17.78 9.27 -35.13
C VAL A 308 19.21 8.77 -34.87
N GLU A 309 19.42 7.46 -34.98
CA GLU A 309 20.69 6.71 -34.83
C GLU A 309 21.11 6.23 -33.42
N ASP A 310 20.28 5.44 -32.72
CA ASP A 310 20.79 4.33 -31.89
C ASP A 310 19.77 3.18 -31.81
N ALA A 311 19.74 2.34 -32.85
CA ALA A 311 18.95 1.11 -32.89
C ALA A 311 19.73 -0.10 -32.33
N GLY A 312 20.68 0.11 -31.41
CA GLY A 312 21.66 -0.91 -31.00
C GLY A 312 21.54 -1.48 -29.58
N ARG A 313 20.68 -0.96 -28.69
CA ARG A 313 20.55 -1.45 -27.30
C ARG A 313 19.11 -1.61 -26.82
N ALA A 314 18.20 -2.07 -27.67
CA ALA A 314 16.94 -2.62 -27.18
C ALA A 314 17.26 -3.87 -26.34
N ARG A 315 16.90 -3.85 -25.04
CA ARG A 315 17.04 -5.01 -24.16
C ARG A 315 16.37 -6.21 -24.83
N PRO A 316 17.03 -7.38 -24.93
CA PRO A 316 16.44 -8.52 -25.62
C PRO A 316 15.10 -8.87 -24.97
N ALA A 317 14.11 -9.13 -25.81
CA ALA A 317 12.80 -9.58 -25.33
C ALA A 317 12.98 -10.87 -24.52
N PRO A 318 12.22 -11.07 -23.43
CA PRO A 318 12.32 -12.28 -22.63
C PRO A 318 12.03 -13.53 -23.47
N ASP A 319 12.83 -14.58 -23.29
CA ASP A 319 12.70 -15.85 -24.01
C ASP A 319 12.01 -16.90 -23.13
N PHE A 320 10.74 -17.18 -23.45
CA PHE A 320 9.94 -18.18 -22.75
C PHE A 320 9.94 -19.56 -23.42
N HIS A 321 10.68 -19.77 -24.52
CA HIS A 321 10.66 -21.04 -25.26
C HIS A 321 11.22 -22.22 -24.44
N ARG A 322 12.03 -21.94 -23.41
CA ARG A 322 12.70 -22.97 -22.59
C ARG A 322 11.76 -23.72 -21.65
N ASN A 323 10.89 -22.98 -20.97
CA ASN A 323 10.00 -23.53 -19.94
C ASN A 323 8.55 -23.06 -20.05
N GLY A 324 8.24 -22.04 -20.87
CA GLY A 324 6.89 -21.53 -21.09
C GLY A 324 6.34 -20.61 -20.00
N LEU A 325 7.12 -20.27 -18.97
CA LEU A 325 6.63 -19.51 -17.81
C LEU A 325 7.53 -18.34 -17.39
N VAL A 326 8.83 -18.55 -17.21
CA VAL A 326 9.73 -17.57 -16.61
C VAL A 326 11.05 -17.50 -17.36
N ASP A 327 11.57 -16.28 -17.55
CA ASP A 327 12.89 -16.04 -18.10
C ASP A 327 13.73 -15.21 -17.14
N VAL A 328 15.04 -15.50 -17.07
CA VAL A 328 15.97 -14.80 -16.18
C VAL A 328 16.54 -13.60 -16.94
N VAL A 329 16.43 -12.42 -16.35
CA VAL A 329 16.89 -11.15 -16.94
C VAL A 329 17.92 -10.49 -16.03
N ALA A 330 18.64 -9.48 -16.54
CA ALA A 330 19.55 -8.70 -15.70
C ALA A 330 18.81 -8.09 -14.49
N GLY A 331 19.27 -8.41 -13.28
CA GLY A 331 18.67 -7.96 -12.02
C GLY A 331 17.35 -8.65 -11.67
N GLY A 332 16.98 -9.78 -12.31
CA GLY A 332 15.79 -10.50 -11.87
C GLY A 332 15.25 -11.57 -12.82
N ALA A 333 13.92 -11.68 -12.88
CA ALA A 333 13.19 -12.61 -13.74
C ALA A 333 11.89 -11.98 -14.24
N ARG A 334 11.48 -12.38 -15.45
CA ARG A 334 10.22 -12.01 -16.09
C ARG A 334 9.31 -13.23 -16.15
N VAL A 335 8.02 -13.03 -15.88
CA VAL A 335 7.00 -14.07 -15.87
C VAL A 335 5.99 -13.81 -16.98
N ARG A 336 5.63 -14.85 -17.72
CA ARG A 336 4.71 -14.83 -18.86
C ARG A 336 3.27 -15.08 -18.44
N THR A 337 2.37 -14.18 -18.86
CA THR A 337 0.95 -14.16 -18.47
C THR A 337 -0.05 -14.47 -19.58
N GLY A 338 -1.11 -15.22 -19.30
CA GLY A 338 -2.23 -15.38 -20.25
C GLY A 338 -2.85 -14.03 -20.62
N VAL A 339 -3.02 -13.16 -19.63
CA VAL A 339 -3.44 -11.76 -19.78
C VAL A 339 -2.43 -10.97 -20.60
N GLY A 340 -2.88 -10.30 -21.67
CA GLY A 340 -2.05 -9.39 -22.48
C GLY A 340 -1.92 -8.01 -21.88
N THR A 341 -3.06 -7.42 -21.51
CA THR A 341 -3.15 -6.19 -20.75
C THR A 341 -4.22 -6.36 -19.69
N GLY A 342 -3.92 -6.03 -18.44
CA GLY A 342 -4.87 -6.18 -17.35
C GLY A 342 -4.19 -6.33 -16.00
N ARG A 343 -4.82 -7.08 -15.10
CA ARG A 343 -4.33 -7.29 -13.74
C ARG A 343 -4.23 -8.78 -13.44
N VAL A 344 -3.19 -9.17 -12.73
CA VAL A 344 -3.03 -10.54 -12.22
C VAL A 344 -2.70 -10.50 -10.74
N ASN A 345 -3.12 -11.54 -10.03
CA ASN A 345 -2.86 -11.68 -8.60
C ASN A 345 -1.51 -12.36 -8.39
N VAL A 346 -0.69 -11.80 -7.50
CA VAL A 346 0.64 -12.33 -7.18
C VAL A 346 0.79 -12.46 -5.68
N SER A 347 1.17 -13.66 -5.24
CA SER A 347 1.67 -13.94 -3.90
C SER A 347 3.18 -14.09 -3.97
N LEU A 348 3.94 -13.28 -3.24
CA LEU A 348 5.38 -13.42 -3.09
C LEU A 348 5.70 -13.91 -1.68
N ARG A 349 6.45 -15.01 -1.61
CA ARG A 349 6.93 -15.63 -0.38
C ARG A 349 8.46 -15.62 -0.40
N VAL A 350 9.07 -15.00 0.60
CA VAL A 350 10.52 -15.05 0.80
C VAL A 350 10.81 -15.98 1.97
N LEU A 351 11.46 -17.10 1.67
CA LEU A 351 11.66 -18.21 2.58
C LEU A 351 13.07 -18.19 3.18
N ALA A 352 13.19 -18.63 4.44
CA ALA A 352 14.47 -18.76 5.13
C ALA A 352 15.27 -19.99 4.66
N ALA A 353 14.59 -21.00 4.11
CA ALA A 353 15.15 -22.26 3.65
C ALA A 353 14.49 -22.67 2.32
N PRO A 354 15.17 -23.49 1.51
CA PRO A 354 14.59 -24.02 0.27
C PRO A 354 13.26 -24.74 0.56
N PRO A 355 12.20 -24.48 -0.23
CA PRO A 355 11.01 -25.30 -0.16
C PRO A 355 11.35 -26.72 -0.66
N GLY A 356 10.73 -27.73 -0.07
CA GLY A 356 10.83 -29.10 -0.57
C GLY A 356 10.29 -29.22 -2.00
N THR A 357 10.54 -30.37 -2.64
CA THR A 357 9.91 -30.73 -3.92
C THR A 357 8.38 -30.64 -3.77
N PRO A 358 7.65 -30.07 -4.74
CA PRO A 358 6.19 -30.01 -4.68
C PRO A 358 5.60 -31.41 -4.44
N THR A 359 4.74 -31.51 -3.45
CA THR A 359 3.93 -32.72 -3.21
C THR A 359 2.96 -32.94 -4.38
N PRO A 360 2.44 -34.16 -4.60
CA PRO A 360 1.44 -34.40 -5.64
C PRO A 360 0.21 -33.49 -5.54
N ALA A 361 -0.22 -33.16 -4.32
CA ALA A 361 -1.34 -32.24 -4.08
C ALA A 361 -1.00 -30.78 -4.49
N GLU A 362 0.22 -30.31 -4.19
CA GLU A 362 0.68 -28.99 -4.63
C GLU A 362 0.86 -28.94 -6.15
N ALA A 363 1.42 -29.99 -6.76
CA ALA A 363 1.57 -30.09 -8.21
C ALA A 363 0.22 -30.08 -8.93
N ALA A 364 -0.81 -30.71 -8.37
CA ALA A 364 -2.17 -30.70 -8.91
C ALA A 364 -2.89 -29.34 -8.75
N ALA A 365 -2.42 -28.47 -7.85
CA ALA A 365 -3.04 -27.17 -7.59
C ALA A 365 -2.61 -26.07 -8.59
N TRP A 366 -1.56 -26.31 -9.36
CA TRP A 366 -0.95 -25.36 -10.29
C TRP A 366 -0.84 -25.95 -11.69
N ASP A 367 -1.02 -25.11 -12.72
CA ASP A 367 -0.92 -25.56 -14.11
C ASP A 367 0.54 -25.66 -14.56
N GLU A 368 1.40 -24.76 -14.06
CA GLU A 368 2.83 -24.71 -14.36
C GLU A 368 3.64 -24.41 -13.10
N ILE A 369 4.79 -25.08 -12.94
CA ILE A 369 5.71 -24.88 -11.82
C ILE A 369 7.15 -24.96 -12.34
N VAL A 370 7.86 -23.83 -12.31
CA VAL A 370 9.25 -23.72 -12.78
C VAL A 370 10.14 -23.12 -11.70
N GLU A 371 11.35 -23.64 -11.55
CA GLU A 371 12.40 -23.06 -10.72
C GLU A 371 13.56 -22.55 -11.58
N VAL A 372 13.98 -21.31 -11.32
CA VAL A 372 15.14 -20.67 -11.93
C VAL A 372 16.08 -20.10 -10.88
N SER A 373 17.32 -19.85 -11.28
CA SER A 373 18.31 -19.11 -10.49
C SER A 373 18.58 -17.75 -11.10
N TRP A 374 18.80 -16.75 -10.26
CA TRP A 374 19.41 -15.49 -10.67
C TRP A 374 20.48 -15.07 -9.67
N THR A 375 21.30 -14.09 -10.04
CA THR A 375 22.18 -13.36 -9.11
C THR A 375 21.70 -11.92 -8.98
N ALA A 376 21.40 -11.51 -7.74
CA ALA A 376 21.03 -10.14 -7.40
C ALA A 376 22.29 -9.28 -7.27
N GLY A 377 22.35 -8.16 -7.99
CA GLY A 377 23.48 -7.22 -7.91
C GLY A 377 23.42 -6.31 -6.70
N ALA A 378 22.22 -5.92 -6.27
CA ALA A 378 21.98 -5.01 -5.14
C ALA A 378 21.08 -5.64 -4.06
N GLY A 379 20.16 -6.50 -4.44
CA GLY A 379 19.03 -6.99 -3.65
C GLY A 379 17.80 -6.09 -3.77
N ALA A 380 16.80 -6.35 -2.93
CA ALA A 380 15.58 -5.54 -2.82
C ALA A 380 14.77 -5.40 -4.14
N ALA A 381 14.74 -6.45 -4.94
CA ALA A 381 13.83 -6.59 -6.07
C ALA A 381 12.35 -6.42 -5.69
N SER A 382 11.59 -5.89 -6.65
CA SER A 382 10.18 -5.54 -6.60
C SER A 382 9.40 -6.41 -7.60
N VAL A 383 8.14 -6.75 -7.30
CA VAL A 383 7.22 -7.27 -8.34
C VAL A 383 6.61 -6.07 -9.06
N VAL A 384 6.91 -5.94 -10.34
CA VAL A 384 6.54 -4.79 -11.18
C VAL A 384 5.95 -5.28 -12.50
N GLY A 385 5.09 -4.46 -13.10
CA GLY A 385 4.48 -4.73 -14.39
C GLY A 385 4.74 -3.58 -15.37
N ALA A 386 3.69 -2.98 -15.91
CA ALA A 386 3.77 -1.77 -16.73
C ALA A 386 4.38 -0.59 -15.97
N VAL A 387 4.04 -0.47 -14.68
CA VAL A 387 4.59 0.54 -13.78
C VAL A 387 5.79 -0.03 -13.03
N THR A 388 6.94 0.61 -13.18
CA THR A 388 8.21 0.19 -12.58
C THR A 388 8.62 1.01 -11.37
N SER A 389 7.95 2.14 -11.07
CA SER A 389 8.23 2.96 -9.89
C SER A 389 7.12 2.86 -8.86
N ARG A 390 7.50 2.83 -7.57
CA ARG A 390 6.56 2.77 -6.45
C ARG A 390 5.64 4.01 -6.40
N ALA A 391 6.15 5.18 -6.77
CA ALA A 391 5.41 6.44 -6.82
C ALA A 391 4.18 6.36 -7.73
N ALA A 392 4.40 5.88 -8.95
CA ALA A 392 3.38 5.78 -9.99
C ALA A 392 2.48 4.55 -9.82
N ALA A 393 2.87 3.60 -8.95
CA ALA A 393 2.12 2.39 -8.73
C ALA A 393 0.81 2.66 -7.97
N PRO A 394 -0.30 1.98 -8.36
CA PRO A 394 -1.56 2.06 -7.63
C PRO A 394 -1.41 1.47 -6.21
N PRO A 395 -2.27 1.86 -5.25
CA PRO A 395 -2.11 1.51 -3.83
C PRO A 395 -1.96 0.01 -3.54
N ASP A 396 -2.64 -0.83 -4.31
CA ASP A 396 -2.64 -2.29 -4.22
C ASP A 396 -1.39 -2.97 -4.80
N ALA A 397 -0.62 -2.27 -5.64
CA ALA A 397 0.66 -2.72 -6.17
C ALA A 397 1.85 -2.23 -5.32
N ARG A 398 1.69 -1.15 -4.53
CA ARG A 398 2.78 -0.56 -3.72
C ARG A 398 3.37 -1.51 -2.68
N SER A 399 2.58 -2.46 -2.20
CA SER A 399 3.04 -3.50 -1.25
C SER A 399 4.07 -4.44 -1.86
N LEU A 400 4.13 -4.55 -3.19
CA LEU A 400 4.98 -5.49 -3.91
C LEU A 400 6.41 -4.97 -4.17
N PHE A 401 6.70 -3.72 -3.79
CA PHE A 401 8.01 -3.09 -4.01
C PHE A 401 9.01 -3.40 -2.89
N HIS A 402 10.27 -3.65 -3.26
CA HIS A 402 11.42 -3.92 -2.37
C HIS A 402 11.19 -5.06 -1.38
N GLN A 403 10.61 -6.15 -1.84
CA GLN A 403 10.17 -7.24 -0.96
C GLN A 403 11.22 -8.34 -0.81
N THR A 404 12.07 -8.53 -1.80
CA THR A 404 13.16 -9.52 -1.72
C THR A 404 14.29 -9.03 -0.81
N PRO A 405 15.22 -9.90 -0.38
CA PRO A 405 16.24 -9.50 0.57
C PRO A 405 17.13 -8.38 0.04
N PRO A 406 17.45 -7.35 0.85
CA PRO A 406 18.18 -6.16 0.43
C PRO A 406 19.70 -6.36 0.33
N TRP A 407 20.16 -7.58 0.08
CA TRP A 407 21.58 -7.89 -0.11
C TRP A 407 21.82 -8.55 -1.47
N PRO A 408 23.02 -8.38 -2.05
CA PRO A 408 23.41 -9.12 -3.24
C PRO A 408 23.55 -10.62 -2.93
N GLY A 409 23.48 -11.44 -3.97
CA GLY A 409 23.72 -12.87 -3.83
C GLY A 409 22.90 -13.71 -4.81
N ASP A 410 23.13 -15.03 -4.73
CA ASP A 410 22.40 -15.98 -5.54
C ASP A 410 21.07 -16.35 -4.89
N TYR A 411 20.03 -16.33 -5.71
CA TYR A 411 18.67 -16.69 -5.32
C TYR A 411 18.10 -17.73 -6.25
N ARG A 412 17.26 -18.58 -5.67
CA ARG A 412 16.35 -19.46 -6.40
C ARG A 412 14.94 -18.90 -6.31
N LEU A 413 14.23 -18.98 -7.42
CA LEU A 413 12.84 -18.55 -7.56
C LEU A 413 12.03 -19.72 -8.11
N ARG A 414 11.01 -20.15 -7.36
CA ARG A 414 9.94 -21.03 -7.87
C ARG A 414 8.76 -20.16 -8.28
N VAL A 415 8.36 -20.26 -9.54
CA VAL A 415 7.18 -19.61 -10.12
C VAL A 415 6.12 -20.67 -10.33
N CYS A 416 4.98 -20.51 -9.68
CA CYS A 416 3.79 -21.32 -9.90
C CYS A 416 2.73 -20.46 -10.57
N ALA A 417 2.07 -20.98 -11.60
CA ALA A 417 1.01 -20.28 -12.33
C ALA A 417 -0.23 -21.17 -12.49
N ARG A 418 -1.41 -20.54 -12.45
CA ARG A 418 -2.67 -21.17 -12.80
C ARG A 418 -3.59 -20.20 -13.53
N GLY A 419 -4.41 -20.72 -14.44
CA GLY A 419 -5.49 -19.97 -15.11
C GLY A 419 -5.05 -19.20 -16.34
N ARG A 420 -3.84 -19.44 -16.86
CA ARG A 420 -3.27 -18.71 -18.00
C ARG A 420 -3.97 -18.97 -19.34
N ASP A 421 -4.72 -20.05 -19.44
CA ASP A 421 -5.53 -20.38 -20.63
C ASP A 421 -6.94 -19.78 -20.60
N GLY A 422 -7.36 -19.21 -19.46
CA GLY A 422 -8.67 -18.61 -19.29
C GLY A 422 -8.74 -17.16 -19.79
N ALA A 423 -9.89 -16.52 -19.59
CA ALA A 423 -10.10 -15.10 -19.92
C ALA A 423 -9.40 -14.11 -18.95
N GLY A 424 -8.33 -14.54 -18.28
CA GLY A 424 -7.50 -13.72 -17.41
C GLY A 424 -8.00 -13.48 -15.99
N GLU A 425 -9.31 -13.65 -15.72
CA GLU A 425 -9.86 -13.37 -14.39
C GLU A 425 -9.34 -14.33 -13.30
N ASP A 426 -8.95 -15.53 -13.68
CA ASP A 426 -8.48 -16.63 -12.80
C ASP A 426 -6.98 -16.63 -12.59
N GLU A 427 -6.26 -15.77 -13.31
CA GLU A 427 -4.83 -15.89 -13.45
C GLU A 427 -4.12 -15.46 -12.17
N THR A 428 -3.49 -16.43 -11.52
CA THR A 428 -2.82 -16.26 -10.22
C THR A 428 -1.42 -16.83 -10.26
N TYR A 429 -0.52 -16.14 -9.57
CA TYR A 429 0.88 -16.50 -9.46
C TYR A 429 1.31 -16.64 -8.00
N GLU A 430 2.09 -17.68 -7.72
CA GLU A 430 2.90 -17.75 -6.51
C GLU A 430 4.38 -17.69 -6.88
N LEU A 431 5.11 -16.79 -6.23
CA LEU A 431 6.55 -16.63 -6.33
C LEU A 431 7.16 -17.03 -4.99
N ALA A 432 7.90 -18.12 -4.93
CA ALA A 432 8.66 -18.50 -3.74
C ALA A 432 10.16 -18.26 -4.00
N LEU A 433 10.76 -17.37 -3.21
CA LEU A 433 12.16 -16.97 -3.32
C LEU A 433 12.94 -17.45 -2.08
N TRP A 434 14.14 -17.98 -2.28
CA TRP A 434 15.07 -18.31 -1.18
C TRP A 434 16.53 -18.12 -1.63
N GLY A 435 17.42 -17.87 -0.67
CA GLY A 435 18.86 -17.82 -0.93
C GLY A 435 19.41 -19.22 -1.20
N ALA A 436 20.08 -19.41 -2.33
CA ALA A 436 20.74 -20.66 -2.70
C ALA A 436 21.70 -20.44 -3.88
N PRO A 437 22.81 -21.20 -3.98
CA PRO A 437 23.70 -21.13 -5.13
C PRO A 437 22.97 -21.34 -6.45
N ALA A 438 23.52 -20.75 -7.52
CA ALA A 438 23.01 -20.96 -8.87
C ALA A 438 22.93 -22.47 -9.21
N ALA A 439 21.78 -22.90 -9.71
CA ALA A 439 21.51 -24.27 -10.10
C ALA A 439 20.73 -24.31 -11.42
N PRO A 440 20.77 -25.43 -12.17
CA PRO A 440 19.99 -25.58 -13.38
C PRO A 440 18.50 -25.33 -13.16
N GLU A 441 17.83 -24.90 -14.22
CA GLU A 441 16.38 -24.78 -14.25
C GLU A 441 15.73 -26.15 -13.97
N VAL A 442 14.68 -26.16 -13.15
CA VAL A 442 13.89 -27.36 -12.85
C VAL A 442 12.44 -27.06 -13.18
N VAL A 443 11.80 -27.92 -13.96
CA VAL A 443 10.36 -27.80 -14.23
C VAL A 443 9.64 -28.98 -13.59
N HIS A 444 8.76 -28.67 -12.64
CA HIS A 444 8.01 -29.67 -11.88
C HIS A 444 6.65 -29.98 -12.52
N GLN A 445 6.04 -29.02 -13.22
CA GLN A 445 4.71 -29.16 -13.82
C GLN A 445 4.61 -28.33 -15.12
N ARG A 446 4.00 -28.89 -16.17
CA ARG A 446 3.86 -28.30 -17.53
C ARG A 446 2.49 -28.58 -18.18
N GLY A 447 1.42 -28.06 -17.60
CA GLY A 447 0.05 -28.46 -17.91
C GLY A 447 -0.73 -27.54 -18.86
N ASP A 448 -0.39 -26.25 -18.95
CA ASP A 448 -1.23 -25.29 -19.68
C ASP A 448 -0.92 -25.16 -21.17
N GLN A 449 -1.94 -24.82 -21.96
CA GLN A 449 -1.83 -24.67 -23.41
C GLN A 449 -0.94 -23.50 -23.80
N LEU A 450 -0.93 -22.42 -23.02
CA LEU A 450 -0.02 -21.29 -23.25
C LEU A 450 1.45 -21.73 -23.21
N GLY A 451 1.86 -22.46 -22.17
CA GLY A 451 3.21 -22.99 -22.01
C GLY A 451 3.58 -23.92 -23.16
N HIS A 452 2.69 -24.84 -23.53
CA HIS A 452 2.89 -25.73 -24.69
C HIS A 452 3.08 -24.95 -26.00
N ARG A 453 2.25 -23.94 -26.28
CA ARG A 453 2.43 -23.06 -27.45
C ARG A 453 3.79 -22.36 -27.47
N LEU A 454 4.21 -21.84 -26.32
CA LEU A 454 5.48 -21.13 -26.20
C LEU A 454 6.67 -22.08 -26.39
N ARG A 455 6.58 -23.32 -25.93
CA ARG A 455 7.62 -24.34 -26.11
C ARG A 455 7.58 -25.00 -27.50
N GLY A 456 6.56 -24.74 -28.30
CA GLY A 456 6.35 -25.40 -29.60
C GLY A 456 5.92 -26.86 -29.49
N GLU A 457 5.30 -27.23 -28.37
CA GLU A 457 4.82 -28.57 -28.06
C GLU A 457 3.39 -28.80 -28.57
N GLU A 458 2.98 -30.06 -28.69
CA GLU A 458 1.61 -30.42 -29.05
C GLU A 458 0.65 -30.03 -27.92
N LEU A 459 -0.43 -29.31 -28.27
CA LEU A 459 -1.32 -28.76 -27.27
C LEU A 459 -2.09 -29.86 -26.53
N PRO A 460 -2.12 -29.82 -25.18
CA PRO A 460 -2.97 -30.71 -24.44
C PRO A 460 -4.45 -30.43 -24.78
N PRO A 461 -5.31 -31.46 -24.80
CA PRO A 461 -6.72 -31.28 -25.09
C PRO A 461 -7.34 -30.28 -24.11
N VAL A 462 -8.20 -29.39 -24.61
CA VAL A 462 -8.95 -28.45 -23.78
C VAL A 462 -9.84 -29.25 -22.83
N THR A 463 -9.50 -29.27 -21.55
CA THR A 463 -10.40 -29.78 -20.51
C THR A 463 -11.41 -28.69 -20.20
N SER A 464 -12.63 -28.84 -20.71
CA SER A 464 -13.73 -27.95 -20.34
C SER A 464 -14.05 -28.15 -18.86
N GLN A 465 -13.63 -27.22 -18.00
CA GLN A 465 -14.00 -27.21 -16.58
C GLN A 465 -15.45 -26.68 -16.47
N PRO A 466 -16.44 -27.54 -16.20
CA PRO A 466 -17.86 -27.15 -16.20
C PRO A 466 -18.17 -26.06 -15.17
N GLU A 467 -17.35 -25.92 -14.11
CA GLU A 467 -17.48 -24.88 -13.09
C GLU A 467 -17.12 -23.48 -13.59
N THR A 468 -16.39 -23.35 -14.70
CA THR A 468 -15.97 -22.03 -15.23
C THR A 468 -17.16 -21.13 -15.49
N ARG A 469 -18.30 -21.69 -15.95
CA ARG A 469 -19.54 -20.94 -16.20
C ARG A 469 -20.22 -20.38 -14.95
N TYR A 470 -19.82 -20.80 -13.76
CA TYR A 470 -20.36 -20.33 -12.48
C TYR A 470 -19.40 -19.44 -11.70
N ARG A 471 -18.17 -19.23 -12.18
CA ARG A 471 -17.18 -18.35 -11.52
C ARG A 471 -17.67 -16.91 -11.37
N TRP A 472 -18.58 -16.45 -12.23
CA TRP A 472 -19.19 -15.12 -12.13
C TRP A 472 -19.85 -14.85 -10.77
N VAL A 473 -20.37 -15.89 -10.10
CA VAL A 473 -21.05 -15.76 -8.80
C VAL A 473 -20.13 -15.19 -7.72
N ARG A 474 -18.87 -15.63 -7.67
CA ARG A 474 -17.89 -15.13 -6.69
C ARG A 474 -17.13 -13.88 -7.15
N ARG A 475 -17.27 -13.49 -8.43
CA ARG A 475 -16.44 -12.45 -9.07
C ARG A 475 -17.20 -11.17 -9.37
N ARG A 476 -18.35 -11.32 -10.04
CA ARG A 476 -19.11 -10.22 -10.62
C ARG A 476 -20.47 -10.03 -9.97
N SER A 477 -21.00 -11.06 -9.33
CA SER A 477 -22.29 -11.00 -8.65
C SER A 477 -22.24 -10.17 -7.37
N GLU A 478 -23.35 -9.50 -7.07
CA GLU A 478 -23.56 -8.80 -5.79
C GLU A 478 -23.64 -9.79 -4.60
N PHE A 479 -23.89 -11.08 -4.86
CA PHE A 479 -23.98 -12.14 -3.85
C PHE A 479 -22.63 -12.79 -3.52
N ARG A 480 -21.50 -12.21 -3.99
CA ARG A 480 -20.18 -12.84 -3.93
C ARG A 480 -19.71 -13.19 -2.52
N GLU A 481 -20.06 -12.41 -1.49
CA GLU A 481 -19.48 -12.57 -0.14
C GLU A 481 -20.17 -13.67 0.66
N ALA A 482 -21.50 -13.65 0.71
CA ALA A 482 -22.32 -14.63 1.41
C ALA A 482 -23.71 -14.75 0.79
N ALA A 483 -24.10 -15.96 0.39
CA ALA A 483 -25.43 -16.26 -0.10
C ALA A 483 -25.74 -17.76 -0.11
N THR A 484 -27.02 -18.09 -0.26
CA THR A 484 -27.48 -19.43 -0.65
C THR A 484 -28.24 -19.33 -1.96
N PHE A 485 -27.82 -20.12 -2.95
CA PHE A 485 -28.57 -20.30 -4.19
C PHE A 485 -29.28 -21.64 -4.12
N THR A 486 -30.61 -21.65 -4.26
CA THR A 486 -31.44 -22.86 -4.21
C THR A 486 -32.30 -22.95 -5.45
N VAL A 487 -32.27 -24.09 -6.13
CA VAL A 487 -33.22 -24.41 -7.21
C VAL A 487 -34.23 -25.42 -6.69
N VAL A 488 -35.51 -25.11 -6.86
CA VAL A 488 -36.64 -25.96 -6.45
C VAL A 488 -37.46 -26.31 -7.68
N VAL A 489 -37.68 -27.60 -7.91
CA VAL A 489 -38.48 -28.16 -9.00
C VAL A 489 -39.76 -28.76 -8.42
N GLY A 490 -40.90 -28.43 -9.02
CA GLY A 490 -42.23 -28.88 -8.59
C GLY A 490 -42.97 -27.90 -7.68
N ALA A 491 -42.47 -26.66 -7.50
CA ALA A 491 -43.06 -25.64 -6.62
C ALA A 491 -43.33 -24.32 -7.33
N THR A 492 -44.28 -23.53 -6.84
CA THR A 492 -44.48 -22.15 -7.30
C THR A 492 -43.63 -21.16 -6.50
N PRO A 493 -43.35 -19.94 -7.00
CA PRO A 493 -42.63 -18.93 -6.23
C PRO A 493 -43.25 -18.67 -4.86
N GLN A 494 -44.59 -18.62 -4.76
CA GLN A 494 -45.30 -18.42 -3.51
C GLN A 494 -45.11 -19.58 -2.53
N ASP A 495 -45.05 -20.82 -3.02
CA ASP A 495 -44.76 -21.98 -2.17
C ASP A 495 -43.35 -21.91 -1.61
N VAL A 496 -42.38 -21.56 -2.47
CA VAL A 496 -40.97 -21.40 -2.07
C VAL A 496 -40.85 -20.31 -0.99
N VAL A 497 -41.47 -19.14 -1.17
CA VAL A 497 -41.45 -18.07 -0.17
C VAL A 497 -41.99 -18.56 1.18
N ARG A 498 -43.13 -19.28 1.19
CA ARG A 498 -43.69 -19.84 2.43
C ARG A 498 -42.77 -20.86 3.09
N TYR A 499 -42.16 -21.77 2.31
CA TYR A 499 -41.28 -22.80 2.86
C TYR A 499 -39.96 -22.24 3.41
N PHE A 500 -39.53 -21.08 2.93
CA PHE A 500 -38.38 -20.33 3.45
C PHE A 500 -38.74 -19.45 4.67
N ASP A 501 -39.93 -19.63 5.24
CA ASP A 501 -40.44 -18.88 6.40
C ASP A 501 -40.58 -17.38 6.14
N ALA A 502 -41.01 -17.03 4.93
CA ALA A 502 -41.34 -15.67 4.53
C ALA A 502 -42.81 -15.58 4.08
N ASP A 503 -43.36 -14.37 4.13
CA ASP A 503 -44.76 -14.11 3.77
C ASP A 503 -44.87 -13.68 2.29
N PRO A 504 -45.47 -14.50 1.39
CA PRO A 504 -45.64 -14.13 -0.02
C PRO A 504 -46.58 -12.95 -0.23
N ASP A 505 -47.43 -12.63 0.74
CA ASP A 505 -48.37 -11.50 0.68
C ASP A 505 -47.76 -10.20 1.23
N ALA A 506 -46.51 -10.24 1.72
CA ALA A 506 -45.77 -9.09 2.23
C ALA A 506 -44.40 -8.86 1.53
N PRO A 507 -44.36 -8.67 0.20
CA PRO A 507 -43.13 -8.31 -0.50
C PRO A 507 -42.62 -6.93 -0.07
N CYS A 508 -41.30 -6.74 -0.15
CA CYS A 508 -40.64 -5.46 0.10
C CYS A 508 -39.63 -5.13 -1.02
N SER A 509 -39.25 -3.85 -1.12
CA SER A 509 -38.28 -3.38 -2.11
C SER A 509 -36.86 -3.75 -1.68
N LEU A 510 -36.12 -4.41 -2.57
CA LEU A 510 -34.71 -4.74 -2.38
C LEU A 510 -33.86 -3.47 -2.28
N ALA A 511 -34.11 -2.49 -3.15
CA ALA A 511 -33.45 -1.19 -3.14
C ALA A 511 -33.66 -0.46 -1.81
N ARG A 512 -34.87 -0.55 -1.24
CA ARG A 512 -35.17 0.00 0.09
C ARG A 512 -34.39 -0.71 1.20
N LEU A 513 -34.40 -2.04 1.22
CA LEU A 513 -33.62 -2.82 2.22
C LEU A 513 -32.13 -2.45 2.19
N ARG A 514 -31.58 -2.25 0.99
CA ARG A 514 -30.19 -1.82 0.78
C ARG A 514 -29.95 -0.40 1.28
N ALA A 515 -30.83 0.55 0.95
CA ALA A 515 -30.70 1.95 1.37
C ALA A 515 -30.77 2.11 2.89
N GLU A 516 -31.55 1.28 3.57
CA GLU A 516 -31.67 1.26 5.03
C GLU A 516 -30.51 0.51 5.72
N GLY A 517 -29.60 -0.12 4.96
CA GLY A 517 -28.47 -0.87 5.50
C GLY A 517 -28.89 -2.09 6.34
N ARG A 518 -30.07 -2.66 6.07
CA ARG A 518 -30.57 -3.80 6.84
C ARG A 518 -29.71 -5.04 6.62
N THR A 519 -29.40 -5.72 7.71
CA THR A 519 -28.57 -6.94 7.73
C THR A 519 -29.39 -8.23 7.81
N ASP A 520 -30.71 -8.11 7.93
CA ASP A 520 -31.61 -9.25 8.03
C ASP A 520 -31.62 -10.06 6.73
N PRO A 521 -31.67 -11.41 6.81
CA PRO A 521 -31.71 -12.24 5.62
C PRO A 521 -33.03 -12.03 4.87
N TYR A 522 -32.92 -11.94 3.55
CA TYR A 522 -34.05 -11.82 2.65
C TYR A 522 -33.91 -12.81 1.50
N LEU A 523 -35.06 -13.16 0.92
CA LEU A 523 -35.20 -14.10 -0.17
C LEU A 523 -35.62 -13.36 -1.44
N LEU A 524 -34.94 -13.63 -2.53
CA LEU A 524 -35.36 -13.30 -3.88
C LEU A 524 -35.84 -14.59 -4.56
N VAL A 525 -36.92 -14.54 -5.33
CA VAL A 525 -37.44 -15.70 -6.08
C VAL A 525 -37.70 -15.36 -7.55
N LEU A 526 -37.37 -16.29 -8.44
CA LEU A 526 -37.64 -16.17 -9.87
C LEU A 526 -38.14 -17.52 -10.43
N PRO A 527 -39.31 -17.56 -11.08
CA PRO A 527 -39.72 -18.74 -11.84
C PRO A 527 -38.79 -18.93 -13.05
N LEU A 528 -38.29 -20.15 -13.22
CA LEU A 528 -37.42 -20.53 -14.34
C LEU A 528 -38.28 -21.02 -15.52
N ALA A 529 -37.87 -20.67 -16.74
CA ALA A 529 -38.57 -21.10 -17.96
C ALA A 529 -38.35 -22.60 -18.24
N GLY A 530 -39.42 -23.33 -18.59
CA GLY A 530 -39.38 -24.77 -18.90
C GLY A 530 -40.74 -25.47 -18.77
N ALA A 531 -40.79 -26.77 -19.08
CA ALA A 531 -42.00 -27.61 -18.96
C ALA A 531 -42.33 -28.01 -17.51
N GLU A 532 -41.46 -27.70 -16.55
CA GLU A 532 -41.59 -28.00 -15.13
C GLU A 532 -41.67 -26.71 -14.31
N ARG A 533 -42.45 -26.72 -13.22
CA ARG A 533 -42.54 -25.58 -12.28
C ARG A 533 -41.24 -25.49 -11.48
N ALA A 534 -40.24 -24.80 -12.02
CA ALA A 534 -38.95 -24.58 -11.36
C ALA A 534 -38.80 -23.14 -10.88
N VAL A 535 -38.16 -22.96 -9.72
CA VAL A 535 -37.94 -21.66 -9.08
C VAL A 535 -36.49 -21.58 -8.62
N LEU A 536 -35.82 -20.49 -8.97
CA LEU A 536 -34.56 -20.08 -8.38
C LEU A 536 -34.86 -19.20 -7.17
N ALA A 537 -34.31 -19.56 -6.02
CA ALA A 537 -34.38 -18.81 -4.78
C ALA A 537 -32.96 -18.40 -4.36
N VAL A 538 -32.75 -17.11 -4.13
CA VAL A 538 -31.45 -16.55 -3.74
C VAL A 538 -31.60 -15.83 -2.41
N GLU A 539 -30.85 -16.29 -1.41
CA GLU A 539 -30.77 -15.64 -0.10
C GLU A 539 -29.49 -14.82 -0.01
N ALA A 540 -29.58 -13.52 0.24
CA ALA A 540 -28.41 -12.72 0.60
C ALA A 540 -28.07 -12.96 2.08
N ASN A 541 -26.85 -13.37 2.39
CA ASN A 541 -26.38 -13.62 3.75
C ASN A 541 -27.24 -14.64 4.56
N GLY A 542 -28.12 -15.39 3.89
CA GLY A 542 -29.01 -16.39 4.48
C GLY A 542 -28.53 -17.82 4.20
N LEU A 543 -28.96 -18.76 5.04
CA LEU A 543 -28.66 -20.19 4.93
C LEU A 543 -29.90 -21.09 4.99
N GLN A 544 -31.12 -20.53 4.91
CA GLN A 544 -32.35 -21.29 5.11
C GLN A 544 -32.47 -22.42 4.09
N GLY A 545 -32.14 -22.18 2.83
CA GLY A 545 -32.13 -23.16 1.75
C GLY A 545 -31.10 -24.27 1.94
N SER A 546 -30.21 -24.18 2.92
CA SER A 546 -29.29 -25.24 3.34
C SER A 546 -29.72 -25.96 4.62
N ARG A 547 -30.85 -25.57 5.23
CA ARG A 547 -31.39 -26.24 6.42
C ARG A 547 -32.24 -27.43 6.03
N HIS A 548 -32.06 -28.53 6.75
CA HIS A 548 -32.78 -29.77 6.51
C HIS A 548 -34.31 -29.57 6.51
N ALA A 549 -34.87 -28.81 7.46
CA ALA A 549 -36.31 -28.60 7.55
C ALA A 549 -36.90 -27.88 6.32
N VAL A 550 -36.17 -26.90 5.78
CA VAL A 550 -36.58 -26.15 4.58
C VAL A 550 -36.46 -27.05 3.36
N LEU A 551 -35.31 -27.71 3.16
CA LEU A 551 -35.07 -28.62 2.03
C LEU A 551 -36.07 -29.79 1.97
N SER A 552 -36.38 -30.40 3.11
CA SER A 552 -37.44 -31.42 3.21
C SER A 552 -38.83 -30.87 2.89
N SER A 553 -39.07 -29.58 3.06
CA SER A 553 -40.37 -28.97 2.75
C SER A 553 -40.47 -28.58 1.28
N VAL A 554 -39.44 -27.93 0.73
CA VAL A 554 -39.44 -27.47 -0.67
C VAL A 554 -39.33 -28.62 -1.68
N SER A 555 -38.70 -29.74 -1.33
CA SER A 555 -38.55 -30.89 -2.22
C SER A 555 -39.75 -31.85 -2.23
N ARG A 556 -40.82 -31.61 -1.44
CA ARG A 556 -41.94 -32.58 -1.30
C ARG A 556 -42.60 -32.99 -2.61
N GLN A 557 -42.63 -32.09 -3.59
CA GLN A 557 -43.29 -32.29 -4.89
C GLN A 557 -42.29 -32.47 -6.04
N GLY A 558 -40.99 -32.62 -5.74
CA GLY A 558 -39.96 -32.75 -6.77
C GLY A 558 -38.55 -32.75 -6.20
N LEU A 559 -37.70 -31.86 -6.71
CA LEU A 559 -36.28 -31.77 -6.40
C LEU A 559 -35.96 -30.43 -5.75
N ALA A 560 -35.03 -30.40 -4.81
CA ALA A 560 -34.41 -29.16 -4.35
C ALA A 560 -32.91 -29.37 -4.19
N ALA A 561 -32.12 -28.43 -4.70
CA ALA A 561 -30.68 -28.42 -4.47
C ALA A 561 -30.20 -27.01 -4.17
N SER A 562 -29.27 -26.89 -3.24
CA SER A 562 -28.72 -25.61 -2.80
C SER A 562 -27.21 -25.62 -2.64
N MET A 563 -26.61 -24.46 -2.89
CA MET A 563 -25.21 -24.16 -2.59
C MET A 563 -25.13 -22.89 -1.73
N PHE A 564 -24.60 -23.04 -0.52
CA PHE A 564 -24.35 -21.95 0.43
C PHE A 564 -22.86 -21.63 0.55
N TRP A 565 -22.56 -20.35 0.76
CA TRP A 565 -21.24 -19.87 1.18
C TRP A 565 -21.34 -18.60 2.03
N ASN A 566 -20.30 -18.33 2.82
CA ASN A 566 -20.18 -17.08 3.57
C ASN A 566 -18.74 -16.53 3.68
N ILE A 567 -18.60 -15.41 4.38
CA ILE A 567 -17.32 -14.73 4.64
C ILE A 567 -16.37 -15.55 5.53
N ASN A 568 -16.88 -16.53 6.28
CA ASN A 568 -16.08 -17.43 7.12
C ASN A 568 -15.53 -18.63 6.33
N ALA A 569 -15.61 -18.57 4.99
CA ALA A 569 -15.21 -19.64 4.07
C ALA A 569 -15.95 -20.97 4.28
N LEU A 570 -17.07 -20.97 5.02
CA LEU A 570 -17.93 -22.14 5.14
C LEU A 570 -18.74 -22.30 3.86
N THR A 571 -18.79 -23.53 3.36
CA THR A 571 -19.61 -23.90 2.21
C THR A 571 -20.53 -25.07 2.54
N ARG A 572 -21.70 -25.15 1.88
CA ARG A 572 -22.58 -26.32 2.03
C ARG A 572 -23.32 -26.61 0.74
N LEU A 573 -23.16 -27.84 0.24
CA LEU A 573 -23.93 -28.39 -0.87
C LEU A 573 -25.00 -29.32 -0.32
N SER A 574 -26.26 -29.07 -0.69
CA SER A 574 -27.39 -29.87 -0.20
C SER A 574 -28.29 -30.30 -1.34
N LEU A 575 -28.75 -31.56 -1.32
CA LEU A 575 -29.65 -32.17 -2.31
C LEU A 575 -30.82 -32.83 -1.58
N ALA A 576 -32.04 -32.64 -2.08
CA ALA A 576 -33.25 -33.22 -1.52
C ALA A 576 -34.25 -33.60 -2.63
N GLN A 577 -35.00 -34.68 -2.40
CA GLN A 577 -36.00 -35.18 -3.33
C GLN A 577 -37.18 -35.77 -2.55
N GLY A 578 -38.41 -35.45 -2.97
CA GLY A 578 -39.62 -36.03 -2.36
C GLY A 578 -39.75 -35.79 -0.86
N GLY A 579 -39.12 -34.74 -0.34
CA GLY A 579 -39.09 -34.40 1.09
C GLY A 579 -37.95 -35.05 1.90
N GLU A 580 -37.14 -35.90 1.29
CA GLU A 580 -35.96 -36.50 1.90
C GLU A 580 -34.70 -35.71 1.52
N VAL A 581 -33.85 -35.39 2.51
CA VAL A 581 -32.54 -34.76 2.25
C VAL A 581 -31.53 -35.86 1.98
N LEU A 582 -31.13 -35.98 0.72
CA LEU A 582 -30.23 -37.03 0.24
C LEU A 582 -28.76 -36.74 0.57
N ALA A 583 -28.37 -35.46 0.58
CA ALA A 583 -27.02 -35.02 0.89
C ALA A 583 -27.04 -33.62 1.51
N ALA A 584 -26.13 -33.35 2.47
CA ALA A 584 -25.90 -32.03 3.05
C ALA A 584 -24.52 -31.95 3.70
N PHE A 585 -23.49 -31.55 2.94
CA PHE A 585 -22.08 -31.62 3.34
C PHE A 585 -21.27 -30.43 2.81
N GLU A 586 -20.05 -30.24 3.32
CA GLU A 586 -19.12 -29.21 2.85
C GLU A 586 -18.16 -29.75 1.76
N PRO A 587 -18.22 -29.24 0.50
CA PRO A 587 -17.29 -29.67 -0.54
C PRO A 587 -15.82 -29.40 -0.19
N GLY A 588 -14.99 -30.45 -0.25
CA GLY A 588 -13.56 -30.41 0.06
C GLY A 588 -13.24 -31.11 1.40
N PRO A 589 -13.57 -30.49 2.54
CA PRO A 589 -13.33 -31.08 3.87
C PRO A 589 -14.08 -32.39 4.13
N ASP A 590 -15.35 -32.48 3.70
CA ASP A 590 -16.20 -33.65 3.99
C ASP A 590 -16.10 -34.71 2.90
N ALA A 591 -16.35 -35.97 3.28
CA ALA A 591 -16.48 -37.07 2.34
C ALA A 591 -17.72 -36.87 1.45
N VAL A 592 -17.55 -37.07 0.13
CA VAL A 592 -18.63 -36.94 -0.84
C VAL A 592 -19.62 -38.11 -0.68
N PRO A 593 -20.92 -37.85 -0.45
CA PRO A 593 -21.93 -38.91 -0.37
C PRO A 593 -22.14 -39.66 -1.69
N ASP A 594 -22.44 -40.97 -1.62
CA ASP A 594 -22.60 -41.84 -2.80
C ASP A 594 -23.63 -41.32 -3.82
N VAL A 595 -24.72 -40.71 -3.33
CA VAL A 595 -25.78 -40.12 -4.16
C VAL A 595 -25.29 -38.98 -5.05
N VAL A 596 -24.17 -38.34 -4.69
CA VAL A 596 -23.59 -37.21 -5.44
C VAL A 596 -22.63 -37.70 -6.51
N LEU A 597 -21.99 -38.87 -6.34
CA LEU A 597 -20.97 -39.39 -7.26
C LEU A 597 -21.40 -39.42 -8.74
N PRO A 598 -22.65 -39.81 -9.09
CA PRO A 598 -23.09 -39.77 -10.49
C PRO A 598 -23.10 -38.37 -11.11
N LEU A 599 -23.23 -37.32 -10.28
CA LEU A 599 -23.26 -35.92 -10.70
C LEU A 599 -21.85 -35.33 -10.89
N LEU A 600 -20.79 -36.07 -10.52
CA LEU A 600 -19.41 -35.61 -10.54
C LEU A 600 -18.61 -36.03 -11.77
N ARG A 601 -19.25 -36.56 -12.83
CA ARG A 601 -18.57 -36.80 -14.12
C ARG A 601 -17.80 -35.53 -14.49
N ASP A 602 -16.48 -35.60 -14.65
CA ASP A 602 -15.57 -34.47 -14.93
C ASP A 602 -15.47 -33.32 -13.90
N LEU A 603 -16.00 -33.49 -12.68
CA LEU A 603 -15.98 -32.49 -11.61
C LEU A 603 -15.29 -33.01 -10.35
N ASP A 604 -14.24 -32.32 -9.90
CA ASP A 604 -13.54 -32.65 -8.65
C ASP A 604 -13.98 -31.74 -7.49
N LEU A 605 -14.78 -32.26 -6.56
CA LEU A 605 -15.18 -31.56 -5.34
C LEU A 605 -14.14 -31.58 -4.22
N THR A 606 -13.06 -32.37 -4.34
CA THR A 606 -12.04 -32.49 -3.30
C THR A 606 -11.05 -31.33 -3.33
N GLY A 607 -10.82 -30.74 -4.51
CA GLY A 607 -9.97 -29.57 -4.68
C GLY A 607 -10.47 -28.33 -3.91
N ALA A 608 -9.52 -27.56 -3.37
CA ALA A 608 -9.82 -26.36 -2.59
C ALA A 608 -10.31 -25.16 -3.41
N THR A 609 -10.24 -25.23 -4.75
CA THR A 609 -10.59 -24.14 -5.67
C THR A 609 -12.03 -24.23 -6.14
N ASP A 610 -12.62 -23.06 -6.40
CA ASP A 610 -13.93 -22.92 -7.07
C ASP A 610 -15.09 -23.69 -6.42
N ARG A 611 -15.02 -23.99 -5.12
CA ARG A 611 -16.03 -24.79 -4.40
C ARG A 611 -17.47 -24.36 -4.66
N VAL A 612 -17.72 -23.04 -4.66
CA VAL A 612 -19.03 -22.47 -4.98
C VAL A 612 -19.46 -22.78 -6.41
N ALA A 613 -18.58 -22.52 -7.38
CA ALA A 613 -18.89 -22.76 -8.78
C ALA A 613 -19.08 -24.25 -9.09
N LYS A 614 -18.27 -25.13 -8.48
CA LYS A 614 -18.41 -26.58 -8.57
C LYS A 614 -19.72 -27.08 -7.93
N GLY A 615 -20.06 -26.58 -6.74
CA GLY A 615 -21.34 -26.88 -6.10
C GLY A 615 -22.54 -26.49 -6.97
N LEU A 616 -22.48 -25.34 -7.64
CA LEU A 616 -23.53 -24.91 -8.57
C LEU A 616 -23.64 -25.79 -9.83
N VAL A 617 -22.53 -26.38 -10.32
CA VAL A 617 -22.59 -27.42 -11.36
C VAL A 617 -23.38 -28.63 -10.86
N VAL A 618 -23.20 -29.04 -9.60
CA VAL A 618 -23.96 -30.16 -9.02
C VAL A 618 -25.44 -29.80 -8.88
N VAL A 619 -25.75 -28.58 -8.42
CA VAL A 619 -27.14 -28.08 -8.34
C VAL A 619 -27.82 -28.16 -9.69
N GLU A 620 -27.16 -27.68 -10.76
CA GLU A 620 -27.69 -27.78 -12.11
C GLU A 620 -27.88 -29.23 -12.56
N ARG A 621 -26.86 -30.09 -12.40
CA ARG A 621 -26.93 -31.49 -12.85
C ARG A 621 -28.03 -32.27 -12.13
N PHE A 622 -28.26 -31.97 -10.86
CA PHE A 622 -29.30 -32.61 -10.07
C PHE A 622 -30.71 -32.12 -10.46
N THR A 623 -30.88 -30.82 -10.67
CA THR A 623 -32.20 -30.22 -10.93
C THR A 623 -32.55 -30.10 -12.40
N GLY A 624 -31.58 -30.21 -13.30
CA GLY A 624 -31.73 -29.97 -14.74
C GLY A 624 -31.77 -28.49 -15.14
N HIS A 625 -31.54 -27.56 -14.20
CA HIS A 625 -31.69 -26.12 -14.43
C HIS A 625 -30.39 -25.35 -14.23
N GLU A 626 -29.91 -24.71 -15.29
CA GLU A 626 -28.77 -23.80 -15.28
C GLU A 626 -29.14 -22.47 -14.61
N ILE A 627 -28.24 -21.95 -13.76
CA ILE A 627 -28.38 -20.63 -13.15
C ILE A 627 -27.54 -19.61 -13.93
N ARG A 628 -28.21 -18.64 -14.54
CA ARG A 628 -27.58 -17.66 -15.43
C ARG A 628 -27.42 -16.28 -14.78
N PRO A 629 -26.37 -15.51 -15.11
CA PRO A 629 -26.20 -14.14 -14.62
C PRO A 629 -27.44 -13.27 -14.86
N GLU A 630 -28.08 -13.42 -16.02
CA GLU A 630 -29.24 -12.63 -16.42
C GLU A 630 -30.46 -12.91 -15.53
N GLN A 631 -30.62 -14.13 -15.02
CA GLN A 631 -31.70 -14.47 -14.08
C GLN A 631 -31.50 -13.74 -12.74
N VAL A 632 -30.26 -13.71 -12.24
CA VAL A 632 -29.95 -13.02 -11.00
C VAL A 632 -30.06 -11.51 -11.16
N GLN A 633 -29.64 -10.96 -12.30
CA GLN A 633 -29.86 -9.55 -12.60
C GLN A 633 -31.36 -9.23 -12.70
N GLN A 634 -32.15 -10.08 -13.34
CA GLN A 634 -33.60 -9.94 -13.40
C GLN A 634 -34.24 -9.94 -12.00
N MET A 635 -33.77 -10.79 -11.07
CA MET A 635 -34.24 -10.78 -9.69
C MET A 635 -33.97 -9.45 -8.99
N ILE A 636 -32.79 -8.85 -9.23
CA ILE A 636 -32.42 -7.55 -8.70
C ILE A 636 -33.28 -6.44 -9.31
N ASP A 637 -33.45 -6.45 -10.64
CA ASP A 637 -34.19 -5.44 -11.40
C ASP A 637 -35.69 -5.46 -11.10
N ASN A 638 -36.24 -6.64 -10.75
CA ASN A 638 -37.63 -6.77 -10.31
C ASN A 638 -37.91 -6.03 -9.00
N ASP A 639 -36.88 -5.75 -8.19
CA ASP A 639 -36.96 -5.04 -6.91
C ASP A 639 -37.97 -5.66 -5.92
N VAL A 640 -38.10 -6.98 -5.91
CA VAL A 640 -38.99 -7.72 -4.99
C VAL A 640 -38.17 -8.68 -4.14
N ALA A 641 -38.20 -8.44 -2.83
CA ALA A 641 -37.61 -9.28 -1.80
C ALA A 641 -38.63 -9.67 -0.73
N TYR A 642 -38.38 -10.79 -0.07
CA TYR A 642 -39.20 -11.27 1.05
C TYR A 642 -38.32 -11.43 2.28
N LEU A 643 -38.72 -10.80 3.39
CA LEU A 643 -38.00 -10.96 4.65
C LEU A 643 -38.23 -12.36 5.20
N ILE A 644 -37.14 -13.04 5.51
CA ILE A 644 -37.18 -14.35 6.15
C ILE A 644 -37.41 -14.08 7.64
N ASN A 645 -38.51 -14.60 8.19
CA ASN A 645 -38.73 -14.55 9.63
C ASN A 645 -37.64 -15.42 10.27
N GLN A 646 -36.83 -14.81 11.14
CA GLN A 646 -35.98 -15.62 12.00
C GLN A 646 -36.84 -16.15 13.16
N PRO A 647 -36.72 -17.44 13.52
CA PRO A 647 -37.36 -17.96 14.72
C PRO A 647 -36.86 -17.26 15.98
#